data_AF-A0A1Y3BPM5-F1
#
_entry.id   AF-A0A1Y3BPM5-F1
#
_cell.length_a   1.000
_cell.length_b   1.000
_cell.length_c   1.000
_cell.angle_alpha   90.00
_cell.angle_beta   90.00
_cell.angle_gamma   90.00
#
_symmetry.space_group_name_H-M   'P 1'
#
loop_
_entity.id
_entity.type
_entity.pdbx_description
1 polymer ?
#
loop_
_entity_poly.entity_id
_entity_poly.type
_entity_poly.pdbx_seq_one_letter_code
_entity_poly.pdbx_strand_id
1 'polypeptide(L)'
;MRSTTISQHKLAEKLTILNDRGIGMLTRIYNIKKTCSDPKLKPHFLLDKSMESIIKHAVRKFPVISDYKNNSQFATLSPLKENIIKSLQLYYLTFVDLLDFKDHVCELLTTMDACQVSLDIRCNFDLTKAYLDLIVTYVSLMILLSRVEDRKAVLGLYNIAYDMINGHTDSHFPRLGQMIIDYEQPIKKLSEEFVPHSKLLQQALISLSEQFLARNITAVDWRNEQLFSLTAKPEQMLNPALTATTQCLYMSMDAMERYIIFGFLLIHQFLNQQETQRLFMSALKYGWVIVLFRDEILHTHQFVQQYFETHKGYNKRISEVKDTFNHVISKGPHFHRERRKYLRTALKELSLLLSDQPGLLGPKTLFVFMALSFARDEVYWLLRHYENPPIRQSGKSKVSPEDLIDRQLPELLFYIEELRGLVRKYSQVIQRYHIQYLYNYDAHLLNEILKNSPTLPEDDCIILDSIHATISNLNESQLESQIFDFRPLRLDWFRLQTYTSINRYPFLITENHNLAQCMNTIVYHTKMIDYLDQMLTETSDLSIFCFCNRSFEDQFRMCLEFPAQTRYIIAFPLICSHFLNCVHELCPEERYHIGDRSINLVNLLLEEMSKEAKNIITTICDEHCIMSDMLMPKHAKMFAEQKKLKQKGARGNAANGQQSNNVDPRSNGLGANNVYVIQPGTESYRRSREELTTMDKLHMALTELCYAINHTPSIHVWDHTFSPREYLTQNLESRFNKSLVNMTMYNEQTKEIAKPSELLISVRAYMNVLQSIESHVHIDMTRVFNNIMLQQTQTQDSHGEKTITFLYTNWYLEVLLRKVSTDHIVYSPRQKAFVS
;
A
#
# COMPACT_ATOMS: atom_id res chain seq x y z
N MET A 1 1.59 -22.55 -47.48
CA MET A 1 2.72 -23.37 -47.00
C MET A 1 3.82 -22.60 -46.24
N ARG A 2 4.08 -21.29 -46.46
CA ARG A 2 5.04 -20.51 -45.63
C ARG A 2 4.42 -19.83 -44.39
N SER A 3 3.13 -19.48 -44.42
CA SER A 3 2.41 -18.94 -43.24
C SER A 3 2.33 -19.95 -42.08
N THR A 4 2.09 -21.22 -42.41
CA THR A 4 1.99 -22.36 -41.47
C THR A 4 3.25 -22.60 -40.61
N THR A 5 4.43 -22.15 -41.02
CA THR A 5 5.66 -22.25 -40.21
C THR A 5 5.81 -21.10 -39.21
N ILE A 6 5.20 -19.93 -39.48
CA ILE A 6 5.34 -18.72 -38.66
C ILE A 6 4.39 -18.79 -37.45
N SER A 7 3.16 -19.30 -37.65
CA SER A 7 2.17 -19.49 -36.58
C SER A 7 2.55 -20.58 -35.56
N GLN A 8 3.54 -21.43 -35.87
CA GLN A 8 4.00 -22.52 -35.00
C GLN A 8 4.97 -22.08 -33.89
N HIS A 9 5.55 -20.88 -33.95
CA HIS A 9 6.51 -20.43 -32.94
C HIS A 9 5.88 -20.16 -31.56
N LYS A 10 4.55 -19.93 -31.50
CA LYS A 10 3.79 -19.71 -30.26
C LYS A 10 4.40 -18.62 -29.36
N LEU A 11 4.82 -17.50 -29.97
CA LEU A 11 5.51 -16.42 -29.27
C LEU A 11 4.63 -15.83 -28.17
N ALA A 12 3.33 -15.66 -28.42
CA ALA A 12 2.39 -15.11 -27.45
C ALA A 12 2.31 -16.00 -26.20
N GLU A 13 2.10 -17.31 -26.39
CA GLU A 13 2.02 -18.26 -25.28
C GLU A 13 3.35 -18.39 -24.52
N LYS A 14 4.48 -18.49 -25.25
CA LYS A 14 5.80 -18.56 -24.62
C LYS A 14 6.09 -17.31 -23.80
N LEU A 15 5.78 -16.11 -24.31
CA LEU A 15 5.94 -14.85 -23.57
C LEU A 15 5.03 -14.81 -22.34
N THR A 16 3.76 -15.18 -22.45
CA THR A 16 2.83 -15.21 -21.32
C THR A 16 3.31 -16.16 -20.22
N ILE A 17 3.66 -17.39 -20.58
CA ILE A 17 4.08 -18.43 -19.62
C ILE A 17 5.42 -18.07 -18.98
N LEU A 18 6.40 -17.58 -19.75
CA LEU A 18 7.71 -17.25 -19.20
C LEU A 18 7.66 -15.99 -18.32
N ASN A 19 6.82 -15.01 -18.62
CA ASN A 19 6.66 -13.85 -17.74
C ASN A 19 6.11 -14.26 -16.37
N ASP A 20 5.03 -15.06 -16.34
CA ASP A 20 4.47 -15.61 -15.11
C ASP A 20 5.51 -16.46 -14.34
N ARG A 21 6.15 -17.40 -15.04
CA ARG A 21 7.23 -18.23 -14.46
C ARG A 21 8.36 -17.38 -13.88
N GLY A 22 8.73 -16.29 -14.54
CA GLY A 22 9.76 -15.36 -14.11
C GLY A 22 9.41 -14.64 -12.81
N ILE A 23 8.16 -14.20 -12.63
CA ILE A 23 7.67 -13.62 -11.37
C ILE A 23 7.73 -14.66 -10.24
N GLY A 24 7.33 -15.90 -10.52
CA GLY A 24 7.48 -16.99 -9.57
C GLY A 24 8.94 -17.24 -9.17
N MET A 25 9.86 -17.25 -10.14
CA MET A 25 11.30 -17.42 -9.86
C MET A 25 11.87 -16.26 -9.05
N LEU A 26 11.49 -15.01 -9.35
CA LEU A 26 11.86 -13.83 -8.53
C LEU A 26 11.39 -14.01 -7.09
N THR A 27 10.16 -14.48 -6.90
CA THR A 27 9.58 -14.74 -5.58
C THR A 27 10.38 -15.79 -4.81
N ARG A 28 10.71 -16.92 -5.45
CA ARG A 28 11.50 -17.98 -4.80
C ARG A 28 12.91 -17.52 -4.46
N ILE A 29 13.62 -16.88 -5.39
CA ILE A 29 14.99 -16.39 -5.17
C ILE A 29 15.01 -15.29 -4.11
N TYR A 30 14.00 -14.43 -4.08
CA TYR A 30 13.82 -13.43 -3.02
C TYR A 30 13.75 -14.09 -1.64
N ASN A 31 12.92 -15.11 -1.47
CA ASN A 31 12.78 -15.81 -0.19
C ASN A 31 14.06 -16.55 0.21
N ILE A 32 14.77 -17.17 -0.75
CA ILE A 32 16.10 -17.76 -0.48
C ILE A 32 17.07 -16.68 -0.01
N LYS A 33 17.12 -15.53 -0.70
CA LYS A 33 17.99 -14.41 -0.29
C LYS A 33 17.69 -13.96 1.13
N LYS A 34 16.41 -13.67 1.44
CA LYS A 34 16.01 -13.21 2.78
C LYS A 34 16.34 -14.25 3.86
N THR A 35 16.09 -15.53 3.59
CA THR A 35 16.37 -16.63 4.53
C THR A 35 17.87 -16.81 4.77
N CYS A 36 18.69 -16.75 3.72
CA CYS A 36 20.15 -16.86 3.85
C CYS A 36 20.79 -15.63 4.49
N SER A 37 20.18 -14.45 4.37
CA SER A 37 20.67 -13.22 5.00
C SER A 37 20.29 -13.11 6.49
N ASP A 38 19.26 -13.81 6.96
CA ASP A 38 18.87 -13.81 8.38
C ASP A 38 19.57 -14.94 9.15
N PRO A 39 20.47 -14.64 10.11
CA PRO A 39 21.14 -15.66 10.93
C PRO A 39 20.18 -16.57 11.71
N LYS A 40 18.94 -16.16 11.96
CA LYS A 40 17.95 -16.98 12.66
C LYS A 40 17.28 -18.01 11.77
N LEU A 41 17.14 -17.71 10.48
CA LEU A 41 16.45 -18.58 9.51
C LEU A 41 17.44 -19.39 8.65
N LYS A 42 18.69 -18.93 8.55
CA LYS A 42 19.75 -19.61 7.80
C LYS A 42 19.99 -21.03 8.35
N PRO A 43 20.14 -22.05 7.48
CA PRO A 43 20.43 -23.42 7.92
C PRO A 43 21.62 -23.48 8.89
N HIS A 44 21.42 -24.06 10.08
CA HIS A 44 22.39 -23.97 11.19
C HIS A 44 23.80 -24.48 10.84
N PHE A 45 23.92 -25.50 9.99
CA PHE A 45 25.22 -26.02 9.56
C PHE A 45 26.03 -25.02 8.71
N LEU A 46 25.42 -23.97 8.15
CA LEU A 46 26.14 -22.87 7.50
C LEU A 46 26.73 -21.86 8.49
N LEU A 47 26.27 -21.89 9.74
CA LEU A 47 26.72 -21.03 10.84
C LEU A 47 27.67 -21.78 11.80
N ASP A 48 27.74 -23.11 11.69
CA ASP A 48 28.58 -23.94 12.55
C ASP A 48 30.07 -23.69 12.27
N LYS A 49 30.82 -23.37 13.33
CA LYS A 49 32.28 -23.19 13.28
C LYS A 49 33.01 -24.44 12.80
N SER A 50 32.46 -25.64 13.07
CA SER A 50 33.03 -26.90 12.60
C SER A 50 33.01 -27.02 11.08
N MET A 51 32.01 -26.40 10.43
CA MET A 51 31.77 -26.42 9.00
C MET A 51 32.44 -25.27 8.24
N GLU A 52 32.92 -24.24 8.94
CA GLU A 52 33.45 -23.02 8.32
C GLU A 52 34.62 -23.29 7.36
N SER A 53 35.55 -24.18 7.75
CA SER A 53 36.71 -24.54 6.92
C SER A 53 36.30 -25.26 5.63
N ILE A 54 35.33 -26.17 5.73
CA ILE A 54 34.75 -26.94 4.63
C ILE A 54 34.02 -26.00 3.66
N ILE A 55 33.19 -25.08 4.19
CA ILE A 55 32.45 -24.10 3.39
C ILE A 55 33.41 -23.19 2.62
N LYS A 56 34.44 -22.64 3.29
CA LYS A 56 35.44 -21.81 2.62
C LYS A 56 36.17 -22.57 1.51
N HIS A 57 36.50 -23.85 1.73
CA HIS A 57 37.13 -24.69 0.70
C HIS A 57 36.17 -24.92 -0.48
N ALA A 58 34.92 -25.29 -0.21
CA ALA A 58 33.89 -25.51 -1.22
C ALA A 58 33.65 -24.26 -2.08
N VAL A 59 33.54 -23.08 -1.46
CA VAL A 59 33.37 -21.80 -2.16
C VAL A 59 34.59 -21.45 -3.01
N ARG A 60 35.81 -21.65 -2.48
CA ARG A 60 37.06 -21.34 -3.19
C ARG A 60 37.28 -22.23 -4.42
N LYS A 61 36.88 -23.49 -4.34
CA LYS A 61 37.03 -24.48 -5.42
C LYS A 61 35.81 -24.57 -6.33
N PHE A 62 34.74 -23.84 -6.04
CA PHE A 62 33.51 -23.87 -6.81
C PHE A 62 33.76 -23.53 -8.28
N PRO A 63 33.22 -24.30 -9.25
CA PRO A 63 32.31 -25.44 -9.10
C PRO A 63 33.04 -26.79 -9.04
N VAL A 64 34.35 -26.84 -9.31
CA VAL A 64 35.11 -28.10 -9.37
C VAL A 64 35.66 -28.46 -8.00
N ILE A 65 34.83 -29.13 -7.20
CA ILE A 65 35.17 -29.60 -5.85
C ILE A 65 35.43 -31.11 -5.90
N SER A 66 36.53 -31.55 -6.52
CA SER A 66 36.84 -32.97 -6.71
C SER A 66 37.74 -33.57 -5.63
N ASP A 67 38.43 -32.73 -4.86
CA ASP A 67 39.41 -33.13 -3.84
C ASP A 67 38.78 -33.55 -2.49
N TYR A 68 37.47 -33.38 -2.34
CA TYR A 68 36.76 -33.68 -1.09
C TYR A 68 36.83 -35.17 -0.68
N LYS A 69 36.94 -36.09 -1.65
CA LYS A 69 37.06 -37.55 -1.38
C LYS A 69 38.38 -37.90 -0.68
N ASN A 70 39.41 -37.09 -0.86
CA ASN A 70 40.76 -37.33 -0.32
C ASN A 70 41.11 -36.38 0.85
N ASN A 71 40.22 -35.43 1.19
CA ASN A 71 40.47 -34.43 2.21
C ASN A 71 39.81 -34.84 3.53
N SER A 72 40.63 -35.09 4.56
CA SER A 72 40.18 -35.53 5.89
C SER A 72 39.24 -34.52 6.58
N GLN A 73 39.26 -33.24 6.20
CA GLN A 73 38.34 -32.22 6.71
C GLN A 73 36.88 -32.50 6.33
N PHE A 74 36.63 -33.19 5.21
CA PHE A 74 35.29 -33.53 4.75
C PHE A 74 34.70 -34.75 5.48
N ALA A 75 35.46 -35.41 6.37
CA ALA A 75 34.93 -36.49 7.22
C ALA A 75 33.77 -36.01 8.11
N THR A 76 33.78 -34.75 8.55
CA THR A 76 32.72 -34.11 9.35
C THR A 76 31.37 -34.04 8.61
N LEU A 77 31.37 -34.07 7.26
CA LEU A 77 30.14 -34.08 6.46
C LEU A 77 29.45 -35.44 6.42
N SER A 78 30.18 -36.54 6.63
CA SER A 78 29.62 -37.88 6.54
C SER A 78 28.41 -38.13 7.45
N PRO A 79 28.41 -37.72 8.74
CA PRO A 79 27.21 -37.83 9.58
C PRO A 79 26.11 -36.81 9.26
N LEU A 80 26.42 -35.71 8.54
CA LEU A 80 25.48 -34.61 8.27
C LEU A 80 24.86 -34.67 6.85
N LYS A 81 25.37 -35.53 5.96
CA LYS A 81 25.02 -35.56 4.53
C LYS A 81 23.52 -35.65 4.25
N GLU A 82 22.78 -36.48 4.98
CA GLU A 82 21.32 -36.62 4.79
C GLU A 82 20.57 -35.35 5.21
N ASN A 83 21.01 -34.72 6.31
CA ASN A 83 20.42 -33.46 6.78
C ASN A 83 20.70 -32.30 5.81
N ILE A 84 21.92 -32.25 5.26
CA ILE A 84 22.31 -31.25 4.25
C ILE A 84 21.45 -31.38 3.00
N ILE A 85 21.26 -32.59 2.46
CA ILE A 85 20.37 -32.80 1.32
C ILE A 85 18.96 -32.33 1.67
N LYS A 86 18.38 -32.84 2.76
CA LYS A 86 17.00 -32.51 3.15
C LYS A 86 16.79 -31.00 3.32
N SER A 87 17.77 -30.29 3.89
CA SER A 87 17.67 -28.86 4.15
C SER A 87 17.92 -27.98 2.92
N LEU A 88 18.81 -28.39 2.01
CA LEU A 88 19.21 -27.57 0.85
C LEU A 88 18.53 -27.98 -0.46
N GLN A 89 17.84 -29.11 -0.52
CA GLN A 89 17.21 -29.62 -1.74
C GLN A 89 16.28 -28.60 -2.40
N LEU A 90 15.43 -27.93 -1.62
CA LEU A 90 14.51 -26.92 -2.14
C LEU A 90 15.26 -25.73 -2.78
N TYR A 91 16.36 -25.31 -2.16
CA TYR A 91 17.19 -24.22 -2.69
C TYR A 91 17.91 -24.66 -3.96
N TYR A 92 18.52 -25.85 -3.94
CA TYR A 92 19.21 -26.42 -5.10
C TYR A 92 18.28 -26.52 -6.30
N LEU A 93 17.10 -27.13 -6.13
CA LEU A 93 16.11 -27.27 -7.21
C LEU A 93 15.60 -25.92 -7.70
N THR A 94 15.47 -24.91 -6.82
CA THR A 94 15.10 -23.55 -7.26
C THR A 94 16.19 -22.94 -8.16
N PHE A 95 17.47 -23.20 -7.90
CA PHE A 95 18.55 -22.77 -8.79
C PHE A 95 18.60 -23.57 -10.10
N VAL A 96 18.20 -24.85 -10.10
CA VAL A 96 18.03 -25.64 -11.33
C VAL A 96 16.88 -25.09 -12.17
N ASP A 97 15.72 -24.82 -11.56
CA ASP A 97 14.57 -24.18 -12.23
C ASP A 97 14.95 -22.83 -12.85
N LEU A 98 15.84 -22.09 -12.18
CA LEU A 98 16.37 -20.83 -12.68
C LEU A 98 17.26 -21.01 -13.92
N LEU A 99 18.09 -22.06 -13.94
CA LEU A 99 18.90 -22.41 -15.12
C LEU A 99 17.99 -22.76 -16.31
N ASP A 100 16.96 -23.57 -16.08
CA ASP A 100 16.00 -23.94 -17.12
C ASP A 100 15.22 -22.71 -17.61
N PHE A 101 14.76 -21.84 -16.70
CA PHE A 101 14.12 -20.59 -17.08
C PHE A 101 15.02 -19.74 -17.98
N LYS A 102 16.29 -19.55 -17.60
CA LYS A 102 17.28 -18.81 -18.40
C LYS A 102 17.41 -19.40 -19.81
N ASP A 103 17.51 -20.72 -19.92
CA ASP A 103 17.65 -21.39 -21.23
C ASP A 103 16.43 -21.15 -22.13
N HIS A 104 15.21 -21.24 -21.59
CA HIS A 104 13.99 -20.96 -22.36
C HIS A 104 13.87 -19.49 -22.76
N VAL A 105 14.30 -18.56 -21.90
CA VAL A 105 14.35 -17.12 -22.25
C VAL A 105 15.34 -16.88 -23.39
N CYS A 106 16.56 -17.41 -23.30
CA CYS A 106 17.57 -17.27 -24.35
C CYS A 106 17.09 -17.87 -25.69
N GLU A 107 16.45 -19.03 -25.67
CA GLU A 107 15.88 -19.66 -26.87
C GLU A 107 14.78 -18.78 -27.49
N LEU A 108 13.87 -18.24 -26.67
CA LEU A 108 12.79 -17.38 -27.13
C LEU A 108 13.33 -16.07 -27.75
N LEU A 109 14.26 -15.39 -27.09
CA LEU A 109 14.88 -14.17 -27.60
C LEU A 109 15.58 -14.42 -28.94
N THR A 110 16.32 -15.52 -29.05
CA THR A 110 16.97 -15.94 -30.30
C THR A 110 15.94 -16.22 -31.40
N THR A 111 14.81 -16.83 -31.05
CA THR A 111 13.71 -17.08 -32.00
C THR A 111 13.09 -15.78 -32.50
N MET A 112 12.86 -14.81 -31.61
CA MET A 112 12.28 -13.51 -31.97
C MET A 112 13.22 -12.71 -32.89
N ASP A 113 14.53 -12.74 -32.64
CA ASP A 113 15.52 -12.14 -33.54
C ASP A 113 15.56 -12.81 -34.91
N ALA A 114 15.56 -14.15 -34.94
CA ALA A 114 15.55 -14.91 -36.18
C ALA A 114 14.28 -14.61 -37.02
N CYS A 115 13.16 -14.34 -36.35
CA CYS A 115 11.93 -13.91 -36.97
C CYS A 115 11.92 -12.42 -37.38
N GLN A 116 12.90 -11.63 -36.93
CA GLN A 116 12.96 -10.18 -37.15
C GLN A 116 11.64 -9.51 -36.75
N VAL A 117 11.18 -9.79 -35.53
CA VAL A 117 9.96 -9.21 -34.98
C VAL A 117 10.08 -7.68 -34.94
N SER A 118 9.01 -6.97 -35.28
CA SER A 118 8.89 -5.51 -35.15
C SER A 118 8.15 -5.19 -33.86
N LEU A 119 8.70 -4.31 -33.01
CA LEU A 119 8.11 -3.93 -31.72
C LEU A 119 7.82 -2.42 -31.66
N ASP A 120 6.56 -2.06 -31.40
CA ASP A 120 6.13 -0.70 -31.10
C ASP A 120 5.00 -0.74 -30.07
N ILE A 121 5.26 -0.23 -28.86
CA ILE A 121 4.32 -0.23 -27.74
C ILE A 121 2.97 0.43 -28.06
N ARG A 122 2.92 1.32 -29.06
CA ARG A 122 1.70 2.03 -29.49
C ARG A 122 0.84 1.18 -30.43
N CYS A 123 1.43 0.17 -31.08
CA CYS A 123 0.75 -0.68 -32.06
C CYS A 123 0.52 -2.09 -31.50
N ASN A 124 1.58 -2.86 -31.29
CA ASN A 124 1.53 -4.22 -30.76
C ASN A 124 1.86 -4.21 -29.27
N PHE A 125 0.95 -3.60 -28.50
CA PHE A 125 1.14 -3.31 -27.08
C PHE A 125 1.46 -4.56 -26.26
N ASP A 126 0.66 -5.62 -26.36
CA ASP A 126 0.83 -6.83 -25.54
C ASP A 126 2.15 -7.53 -25.85
N LEU A 127 2.53 -7.60 -27.14
CA LEU A 127 3.80 -8.16 -27.58
C LEU A 127 5.00 -7.36 -27.08
N THR A 128 4.99 -6.04 -27.29
CA THR A 128 6.10 -5.18 -26.88
C THR A 128 6.25 -5.15 -25.36
N LYS A 129 5.12 -5.03 -24.63
CA LYS A 129 5.12 -5.06 -23.17
C LYS A 129 5.63 -6.39 -22.62
N ALA A 130 5.09 -7.52 -23.10
CA ALA A 130 5.50 -8.84 -22.62
C ALA A 130 6.97 -9.16 -22.92
N TYR A 131 7.51 -8.68 -24.04
CA TYR A 131 8.93 -8.78 -24.36
C TYR A 131 9.80 -7.98 -23.37
N LEU A 132 9.43 -6.72 -23.09
CA LEU A 132 10.15 -5.85 -22.15
C LEU A 132 10.05 -6.35 -20.70
N ASP A 133 8.88 -6.83 -20.29
CA ASP A 133 8.66 -7.48 -18.99
C ASP A 133 9.58 -8.69 -18.81
N LEU A 134 9.71 -9.53 -19.84
CA LEU A 134 10.54 -10.73 -19.76
C LEU A 134 12.02 -10.38 -19.61
N ILE A 135 12.49 -9.38 -20.36
CA ILE A 135 13.87 -8.88 -20.28
C ILE A 135 14.16 -8.30 -18.90
N VAL A 136 13.30 -7.42 -18.39
CA VAL A 136 13.52 -6.82 -17.06
C VAL A 136 13.43 -7.86 -15.95
N THR A 137 12.53 -8.84 -16.08
CA THR A 137 12.42 -9.96 -15.14
C THR A 137 13.70 -10.79 -15.16
N TYR A 138 14.21 -11.14 -16.34
CA TYR A 138 15.46 -11.87 -16.50
C TYR A 138 16.66 -11.12 -15.91
N VAL A 139 16.80 -9.83 -16.21
CA VAL A 139 17.84 -8.97 -15.64
C VAL A 139 17.74 -8.91 -14.11
N SER A 140 16.55 -8.63 -13.59
CA SER A 140 16.33 -8.49 -12.15
C SER A 140 16.64 -9.78 -11.41
N LEU A 141 16.29 -10.92 -12.01
CA LEU A 141 16.52 -12.25 -11.46
C LEU A 141 18.02 -12.59 -11.41
N MET A 142 18.77 -12.30 -12.47
CA MET A 142 20.23 -12.52 -12.48
C MET A 142 20.97 -11.57 -11.53
N ILE A 143 20.51 -10.33 -11.37
CA ILE A 143 21.05 -9.42 -10.34
C ILE A 143 20.71 -9.91 -8.93
N LEU A 144 19.48 -10.36 -8.70
CA LEU A 144 19.07 -10.86 -7.38
C LEU A 144 19.82 -12.14 -7.01
N LEU A 145 20.02 -13.04 -7.98
CA LEU A 145 20.85 -14.23 -7.86
C LEU A 145 22.27 -13.89 -7.39
N SER A 146 22.92 -12.90 -8.00
CA SER A 146 24.29 -12.52 -7.64
C SER A 146 24.42 -11.94 -6.22
N ARG A 147 23.30 -11.46 -5.65
CA ARG A 147 23.19 -10.97 -4.28
C ARG A 147 22.89 -12.04 -3.23
N VAL A 148 22.69 -13.29 -3.63
CA VAL A 148 22.64 -14.42 -2.69
C VAL A 148 24.08 -14.81 -2.34
N GLU A 149 24.61 -14.31 -1.22
CA GLU A 149 26.01 -14.49 -0.81
C GLU A 149 26.40 -15.97 -0.69
N ASP A 150 25.56 -16.77 -0.03
CA ASP A 150 25.82 -18.19 0.22
C ASP A 150 25.56 -19.12 -0.99
N ARG A 151 25.22 -18.60 -2.18
CA ARG A 151 24.82 -19.44 -3.32
C ARG A 151 25.85 -20.52 -3.70
N LYS A 152 27.15 -20.16 -3.70
CA LYS A 152 28.25 -21.10 -3.97
C LYS A 152 28.37 -22.18 -2.88
N ALA A 153 28.16 -21.79 -1.61
CA ALA A 153 28.19 -22.70 -0.47
C ALA A 153 27.01 -23.68 -0.49
N VAL A 154 25.79 -23.17 -0.70
CA VAL A 154 24.56 -23.97 -0.77
C VAL A 154 24.65 -25.02 -1.88
N LEU A 155 25.01 -24.59 -3.09
CA LEU A 155 25.12 -25.49 -4.24
C LEU A 155 26.27 -26.49 -4.09
N GLY A 156 27.44 -26.02 -3.63
CA GLY A 156 28.62 -26.85 -3.44
C GLY A 156 28.40 -27.93 -2.37
N LEU A 157 27.86 -27.58 -1.20
CA LEU A 157 27.59 -28.53 -0.13
C LEU A 157 26.52 -29.55 -0.51
N TYR A 158 25.44 -29.12 -1.18
CA TYR A 158 24.42 -30.04 -1.66
C TYR A 158 25.01 -31.08 -2.62
N ASN A 159 25.79 -30.64 -3.61
CA ASN A 159 26.38 -31.55 -4.60
C ASN A 159 27.38 -32.53 -3.96
N ILE A 160 28.18 -32.08 -2.99
CA ILE A 160 29.09 -32.97 -2.25
C ILE A 160 28.31 -34.01 -1.45
N ALA A 161 27.29 -33.59 -0.70
CA ALA A 161 26.44 -34.51 0.06
C ALA A 161 25.70 -35.51 -0.84
N TYR A 162 25.26 -35.06 -2.02
CA TYR A 162 24.63 -35.88 -3.04
C TYR A 162 25.57 -36.96 -3.58
N ASP A 163 26.81 -36.62 -3.95
CA ASP A 163 27.82 -37.59 -4.41
C ASP A 163 28.23 -38.56 -3.28
N MET A 164 28.28 -38.12 -2.02
CA MET A 164 28.52 -39.00 -0.87
C MET A 164 27.39 -40.01 -0.57
N ILE A 165 26.18 -39.77 -1.07
CA ILE A 165 25.02 -40.66 -0.90
C ILE A 165 24.85 -41.55 -2.13
N ASN A 166 24.93 -40.98 -3.33
CA ASN A 166 24.60 -41.66 -4.59
C ASN A 166 25.82 -42.19 -5.36
N GLY A 167 27.04 -41.80 -4.97
CA GLY A 167 28.29 -42.22 -5.63
C GLY A 167 28.61 -41.50 -6.94
N HIS A 168 27.78 -40.52 -7.34
CA HIS A 168 28.01 -39.63 -8.47
C HIS A 168 27.47 -38.22 -8.19
N THR A 169 27.99 -37.20 -8.90
CA THR A 169 27.47 -35.83 -8.83
C THR A 169 26.09 -35.70 -9.49
N ASP A 170 25.33 -34.67 -9.12
CA ASP A 170 24.07 -34.34 -9.81
C ASP A 170 24.33 -33.94 -11.28
N SER A 171 23.44 -34.33 -12.19
CA SER A 171 23.60 -34.10 -13.64
C SER A 171 23.52 -32.62 -14.03
N HIS A 172 22.80 -31.80 -13.27
CA HIS A 172 22.63 -30.36 -13.53
C HIS A 172 23.76 -29.53 -12.94
N PHE A 173 24.46 -30.04 -11.91
CA PHE A 173 25.49 -29.29 -11.19
C PHE A 173 26.59 -28.69 -12.07
N PRO A 174 27.14 -29.37 -13.11
CA PRO A 174 28.17 -28.77 -13.96
C PRO A 174 27.69 -27.50 -14.68
N ARG A 175 26.50 -27.55 -15.30
CA ARG A 175 25.91 -26.40 -15.99
C ARG A 175 25.50 -25.31 -15.01
N LEU A 176 24.93 -25.71 -13.88
CA LEU A 176 24.50 -24.78 -12.84
C LEU A 176 25.69 -24.05 -12.22
N GLY A 177 26.76 -24.76 -11.91
CA GLY A 177 28.01 -24.20 -11.41
C GLY A 177 28.62 -23.20 -12.38
N GLN A 178 28.60 -23.51 -13.67
CA GLN A 178 29.07 -22.59 -14.71
C GLN A 178 28.21 -21.31 -14.77
N MET A 179 26.87 -21.43 -14.74
CA MET A 179 25.96 -20.28 -14.70
C MET A 179 26.29 -19.36 -13.51
N ILE A 180 26.53 -19.92 -12.33
CA ILE A 180 26.82 -19.12 -11.12
C ILE A 180 28.13 -18.34 -11.25
N ILE A 181 29.13 -18.87 -11.98
CA ILE A 181 30.37 -18.13 -12.29
C ILE A 181 30.10 -17.04 -13.33
N ASP A 182 29.44 -17.41 -14.43
CA ASP A 182 29.24 -16.52 -15.58
C ASP A 182 28.46 -15.25 -15.17
N TYR A 183 27.45 -15.40 -14.30
CA TYR A 183 26.63 -14.29 -13.79
C TYR A 183 27.13 -13.72 -12.45
N GLU A 184 28.41 -13.91 -12.09
CA GLU A 184 29.00 -13.22 -10.93
C GLU A 184 29.01 -11.70 -11.13
N GLN A 185 29.18 -11.24 -12.38
CA GLN A 185 28.92 -9.86 -12.81
C GLN A 185 27.75 -9.83 -13.81
N PRO A 186 26.49 -9.87 -13.32
CA PRO A 186 25.33 -10.24 -14.14
C PRO A 186 25.10 -9.28 -15.31
N ILE A 187 25.15 -7.96 -15.09
CA ILE A 187 24.91 -6.99 -16.17
C ILE A 187 26.00 -7.03 -17.25
N LYS A 188 27.25 -7.30 -16.90
CA LYS A 188 28.33 -7.45 -17.88
C LYS A 188 28.11 -8.69 -18.74
N LYS A 189 27.79 -9.83 -18.11
CA LYS A 189 27.49 -11.06 -18.84
C LYS A 189 26.25 -10.91 -19.72
N LEU A 190 25.20 -10.28 -19.21
CA LEU A 190 23.97 -10.03 -19.96
C LEU A 190 24.20 -9.07 -21.14
N SER A 191 25.00 -8.01 -21.01
CA SER A 191 25.26 -7.12 -22.14
C SER A 191 26.00 -7.81 -23.29
N GLU A 192 26.94 -8.72 -22.97
CA GLU A 192 27.60 -9.59 -23.95
C GLU A 192 26.61 -10.54 -24.63
N GLU A 193 25.65 -11.11 -23.89
CA GLU A 193 24.60 -11.98 -24.43
C GLU A 193 23.55 -11.24 -25.27
N PHE A 194 23.31 -9.97 -24.99
CA PHE A 194 22.30 -9.16 -25.68
C PHE A 194 22.81 -8.47 -26.95
N VAL A 195 24.08 -8.66 -27.33
CA VAL A 195 24.63 -8.20 -28.62
C VAL A 195 23.78 -8.64 -29.83
N PRO A 196 23.41 -9.92 -30.02
CA PRO A 196 22.52 -10.33 -31.11
C PRO A 196 21.12 -9.70 -31.02
N HIS A 197 20.59 -9.54 -29.80
CA HIS A 197 19.25 -9.02 -29.50
C HIS A 197 19.14 -7.49 -29.62
N SER A 198 20.23 -6.80 -29.94
CA SER A 198 20.36 -5.38 -29.64
C SER A 198 19.44 -4.49 -30.47
N LYS A 199 19.17 -4.86 -31.73
CA LYS A 199 18.28 -4.09 -32.62
C LYS A 199 16.82 -4.19 -32.20
N LEU A 200 16.37 -5.41 -31.87
CA LEU A 200 15.01 -5.67 -31.44
C LEU A 200 14.70 -4.93 -30.13
N LEU A 201 15.62 -5.03 -29.15
CA LEU A 201 15.50 -4.30 -27.90
C LEU A 201 15.51 -2.78 -28.09
N GLN A 202 16.39 -2.26 -28.96
CA GLN A 202 16.43 -0.82 -29.25
C GLN A 202 15.09 -0.31 -29.79
N GLN A 203 14.48 -1.04 -30.73
CA GLN A 203 13.20 -0.66 -31.34
C GLN A 203 12.09 -0.58 -30.27
N ALA A 204 11.99 -1.61 -29.42
CA ALA A 204 11.04 -1.63 -28.32
C ALA A 204 11.22 -0.45 -27.35
N LEU A 205 12.46 -0.14 -26.96
CA LEU A 205 12.75 0.94 -26.01
C LEU A 205 12.46 2.32 -26.60
N ILE A 206 12.79 2.57 -27.86
CA ILE A 206 12.53 3.87 -28.51
C ILE A 206 11.02 4.11 -28.64
N SER A 207 10.21 3.07 -28.84
CA SER A 207 8.75 3.22 -28.89
C SER A 207 8.14 3.79 -27.60
N LEU A 208 8.83 3.64 -26.45
CA LEU A 208 8.42 4.24 -25.16
C LEU A 208 8.70 5.75 -25.08
N SER A 209 9.51 6.32 -25.97
CA SER A 209 10.03 7.69 -25.86
C SER A 209 8.93 8.73 -25.72
N GLU A 210 7.95 8.71 -26.63
CA GLU A 210 6.83 9.65 -26.65
C GLU A 210 6.01 9.55 -25.35
N GLN A 211 5.61 8.33 -24.96
CA GLN A 211 4.75 8.08 -23.81
C GLN A 211 5.45 8.37 -22.47
N PHE A 212 6.71 7.96 -22.34
CA PHE A 212 7.47 8.17 -21.11
C PHE A 212 7.72 9.66 -20.87
N LEU A 213 8.14 10.38 -21.92
CA LEU A 213 8.45 11.81 -21.82
C LEU A 213 7.18 12.64 -21.59
N ALA A 214 6.07 12.31 -22.24
CA ALA A 214 4.79 13.02 -22.07
C ALA A 214 4.21 12.85 -20.66
N ARG A 215 4.44 11.71 -20.00
CA ARG A 215 3.95 11.48 -18.62
C ARG A 215 4.96 11.86 -17.54
N ASN A 216 6.25 11.96 -17.87
CA ASN A 216 7.29 12.39 -16.93
C ASN A 216 7.39 13.92 -16.82
N ILE A 217 6.26 14.59 -16.60
CA ILE A 217 6.13 16.06 -16.53
C ILE A 217 5.83 16.56 -15.12
N THR A 218 5.92 17.86 -14.90
CA THR A 218 5.76 18.44 -13.56
C THR A 218 4.29 18.53 -13.14
N ALA A 219 4.03 18.67 -11.84
CA ALA A 219 2.69 18.98 -11.35
C ALA A 219 2.15 20.34 -11.83
N VAL A 220 3.04 21.26 -12.26
CA VAL A 220 2.63 22.52 -12.89
C VAL A 220 2.04 22.24 -14.27
N ASP A 221 2.68 21.36 -15.04
CA ASP A 221 2.19 20.97 -16.37
C ASP A 221 0.85 20.23 -16.24
N TRP A 222 0.70 19.32 -15.26
CA TRP A 222 -0.59 18.69 -14.96
C TRP A 222 -1.70 19.70 -14.62
N ARG A 223 -1.36 20.77 -13.88
CA ARG A 223 -2.32 21.86 -13.61
C ARG A 223 -2.70 22.62 -14.87
N ASN A 224 -1.74 22.93 -15.72
CA ASN A 224 -1.99 23.63 -16.98
C ASN A 224 -2.86 22.80 -17.93
N GLU A 225 -2.68 21.49 -17.94
CA GLU A 225 -3.49 20.54 -18.73
C GLU A 225 -4.82 20.16 -18.07
N GLN A 226 -5.05 20.57 -16.82
CA GLN A 226 -6.21 20.21 -16.01
C GLN A 226 -6.44 18.68 -15.97
N LEU A 227 -5.35 17.92 -15.85
CA LEU A 227 -5.35 16.46 -15.84
C LEU A 227 -6.35 15.89 -14.80
N PHE A 228 -7.18 14.93 -15.21
CA PHE A 228 -8.26 14.31 -14.43
C PHE A 228 -9.44 15.19 -14.03
N SER A 229 -9.43 16.50 -14.32
CA SER A 229 -10.60 17.35 -14.02
C SER A 229 -11.72 17.06 -15.01
N LEU A 230 -12.84 16.57 -14.49
CA LEU A 230 -14.08 16.38 -15.27
C LEU A 230 -14.92 17.67 -15.34
N THR A 231 -14.62 18.63 -14.47
CA THR A 231 -15.32 19.92 -14.39
C THR A 231 -14.66 21.02 -15.24
N ALA A 232 -13.42 20.80 -15.69
CA ALA A 232 -12.70 21.71 -16.57
C ALA A 232 -13.40 21.95 -17.92
N LYS A 233 -14.03 20.90 -18.47
CA LYS A 233 -14.80 20.93 -19.73
C LYS A 233 -16.14 20.21 -19.55
N PRO A 234 -17.13 20.83 -18.87
CA PRO A 234 -18.39 20.18 -18.51
C PRO A 234 -19.14 19.62 -19.72
N GLU A 235 -19.03 20.26 -20.88
CA GLU A 235 -19.62 19.82 -22.14
C GLU A 235 -19.05 18.48 -22.65
N GLN A 236 -17.87 18.08 -22.19
CA GLN A 236 -17.22 16.81 -22.56
C GLN A 236 -17.40 15.73 -21.49
N MET A 237 -18.18 15.98 -20.44
CA MET A 237 -18.33 15.08 -19.31
C MET A 237 -18.96 13.73 -19.70
N LEU A 238 -19.85 13.71 -20.70
CA LEU A 238 -20.46 12.49 -21.22
C LEU A 238 -19.64 11.80 -22.32
N ASN A 239 -18.64 12.48 -22.89
CA ASN A 239 -17.84 11.93 -23.97
C ASN A 239 -16.91 10.84 -23.43
N PRO A 240 -16.77 9.70 -24.11
CA PRO A 240 -15.78 8.70 -23.73
C PRO A 240 -14.37 9.29 -23.80
N ALA A 241 -13.50 8.90 -22.86
CA ALA A 241 -12.08 9.22 -22.94
C ALA A 241 -11.42 8.36 -24.04
N LEU A 242 -11.42 8.84 -25.28
CA LEU A 242 -10.85 8.15 -26.43
C LEU A 242 -9.42 8.58 -26.70
N THR A 243 -8.51 7.62 -26.83
CA THR A 243 -7.11 7.86 -27.22
C THR A 243 -6.60 6.74 -28.10
N ALA A 244 -5.59 7.04 -28.93
CA ALA A 244 -4.99 6.03 -29.80
C ALA A 244 -4.15 4.98 -29.07
N THR A 245 -3.83 5.20 -27.80
CA THR A 245 -2.88 4.41 -27.01
C THR A 245 -3.40 4.16 -25.58
N THR A 246 -4.67 3.76 -25.46
CA THR A 246 -5.38 3.62 -24.17
C THR A 246 -4.61 2.85 -23.11
N GLN A 247 -3.99 1.70 -23.47
CA GLN A 247 -3.23 0.87 -22.54
C GLN A 247 -1.93 1.54 -22.04
N CYS A 248 -1.31 2.40 -22.86
CA CYS A 248 -0.12 3.15 -22.47
C CYS A 248 -0.38 4.19 -21.39
N LEU A 249 -1.62 4.69 -21.28
CA LEU A 249 -1.96 5.78 -20.36
C LEU A 249 -1.96 5.36 -18.90
N TYR A 250 -2.32 4.11 -18.60
CA TYR A 250 -2.31 3.55 -17.25
C TYR A 250 -1.16 2.55 -17.00
N MET A 251 -0.25 2.35 -17.97
CA MET A 251 0.97 1.57 -17.76
C MET A 251 1.83 2.21 -16.67
N SER A 252 2.43 1.45 -15.76
CA SER A 252 3.22 2.05 -14.66
C SER A 252 4.44 2.82 -15.17
N MET A 253 4.66 4.03 -14.66
CA MET A 253 5.90 4.79 -14.87
C MET A 253 7.11 4.06 -14.29
N ASP A 254 6.95 3.35 -13.17
CA ASP A 254 7.99 2.53 -12.55
C ASP A 254 8.42 1.37 -13.46
N ALA A 255 7.47 0.71 -14.13
CA ALA A 255 7.78 -0.33 -15.10
C ALA A 255 8.54 0.23 -16.31
N MET A 256 8.07 1.35 -16.89
CA MET A 256 8.75 2.02 -18.01
C MET A 256 10.16 2.48 -17.63
N GLU A 257 10.35 3.05 -16.45
CA GLU A 257 11.67 3.44 -15.92
C GLU A 257 12.62 2.23 -15.91
N ARG A 258 12.16 1.08 -15.40
CA ARG A 258 12.96 -0.16 -15.37
C ARG A 258 13.25 -0.70 -16.77
N TYR A 259 12.29 -0.69 -17.70
CA TYR A 259 12.53 -1.07 -19.09
C TYR A 259 13.64 -0.24 -19.72
N ILE A 260 13.56 1.09 -19.57
CA ILE A 260 14.51 2.04 -20.15
C ILE A 260 15.90 1.85 -19.53
N ILE A 261 16.00 1.80 -18.20
CA ILE A 261 17.29 1.73 -17.51
C ILE A 261 17.97 0.39 -17.76
N PHE A 262 17.30 -0.74 -17.47
CA PHE A 262 17.92 -2.05 -17.68
C PHE A 262 18.13 -2.33 -19.17
N GLY A 263 17.16 -2.01 -20.02
CA GLY A 263 17.26 -2.21 -21.46
C GLY A 263 18.49 -1.51 -22.05
N PHE A 264 18.68 -0.22 -21.78
CA PHE A 264 19.86 0.50 -22.31
C PHE A 264 21.19 0.11 -21.63
N LEU A 265 21.19 -0.50 -20.45
CA LEU A 265 22.41 -1.08 -19.87
C LEU A 265 22.85 -2.34 -20.65
N LEU A 266 21.90 -3.15 -21.12
CA LEU A 266 22.18 -4.31 -21.97
C LEU A 266 22.71 -3.90 -23.34
N ILE A 267 22.17 -2.82 -23.91
CA ILE A 267 22.52 -2.33 -25.26
C ILE A 267 23.20 -0.94 -25.21
N HIS A 268 24.14 -0.79 -24.28
CA HIS A 268 24.82 0.46 -23.94
C HIS A 268 25.53 1.15 -25.11
N GLN A 269 25.85 0.44 -26.19
CA GLN A 269 26.41 0.99 -27.42
C GLN A 269 25.48 1.99 -28.11
N PHE A 270 24.16 1.84 -27.95
CA PHE A 270 23.18 2.74 -28.56
C PHE A 270 23.03 4.07 -27.84
N LEU A 271 23.53 4.21 -26.61
CA LEU A 271 23.52 5.46 -25.85
C LEU A 271 24.35 6.57 -26.50
N ASN A 272 25.12 6.26 -27.55
CA ASN A 272 25.80 7.26 -28.37
C ASN A 272 24.87 8.04 -29.29
N GLN A 273 23.67 7.53 -29.55
CA GLN A 273 22.63 8.22 -30.30
C GLN A 273 21.91 9.23 -29.41
N GLN A 274 21.57 10.40 -29.95
CA GLN A 274 21.00 11.51 -29.16
C GLN A 274 19.62 11.19 -28.58
N GLU A 275 18.78 10.48 -29.34
CA GLU A 275 17.41 10.14 -28.94
C GLU A 275 17.39 9.13 -27.77
N THR A 276 18.13 8.03 -27.90
CA THR A 276 18.26 7.01 -26.85
C THR A 276 18.91 7.58 -25.60
N GLN A 277 19.93 8.44 -25.76
CA GLN A 277 20.54 9.16 -24.65
C GLN A 277 19.51 10.03 -23.92
N ARG A 278 18.70 10.80 -24.65
CA ARG A 278 17.68 11.68 -24.05
C ARG A 278 16.69 10.86 -23.23
N LEU A 279 16.23 9.73 -23.75
CA LEU A 279 15.29 8.85 -23.05
C LEU A 279 15.93 8.25 -21.79
N PHE A 280 17.14 7.69 -21.90
CA PHE A 280 17.87 7.11 -20.77
C PHE A 280 18.15 8.13 -19.66
N MET A 281 18.58 9.35 -20.02
CA MET A 281 18.82 10.42 -19.05
C MET A 281 17.53 10.93 -18.42
N SER A 282 16.40 10.91 -19.13
CA SER A 282 15.09 11.24 -18.56
C SER A 282 14.66 10.19 -17.52
N ALA A 283 14.89 8.91 -17.81
CA ALA A 283 14.63 7.83 -16.84
C ALA A 283 15.52 7.94 -15.60
N LEU A 284 16.82 8.22 -15.77
CA LEU A 284 17.72 8.46 -14.62
C LEU A 284 17.31 9.69 -13.79
N LYS A 285 16.58 10.66 -14.37
CA LYS A 285 16.06 11.82 -13.63
C LYS A 285 14.85 11.51 -12.76
N TYR A 286 14.20 10.36 -12.94
CA TYR A 286 12.99 10.00 -12.22
C TYR A 286 13.28 9.60 -10.77
N GLY A 287 14.35 8.84 -10.50
CA GLY A 287 14.69 8.42 -9.14
C GLY A 287 16.15 8.01 -8.98
N TRP A 288 16.63 7.90 -7.73
CA TRP A 288 17.99 7.39 -7.45
C TRP A 288 18.03 5.90 -7.07
N VAL A 289 16.87 5.28 -6.90
CA VAL A 289 16.71 3.85 -6.67
C VAL A 289 15.62 3.27 -7.55
N ILE A 290 15.90 2.11 -8.14
CA ILE A 290 14.92 1.27 -8.83
C ILE A 290 14.71 -0.04 -8.07
N VAL A 291 13.52 -0.61 -8.21
CA VAL A 291 13.15 -1.87 -7.59
C VAL A 291 13.60 -3.04 -8.47
N LEU A 292 14.31 -4.00 -7.88
CA LEU A 292 14.53 -5.30 -8.51
C LEU A 292 13.30 -6.18 -8.28
N PHE A 293 12.93 -6.37 -7.01
CA PHE A 293 11.75 -7.11 -6.62
C PHE A 293 11.39 -6.78 -5.16
N ARG A 294 10.13 -6.40 -4.89
CA ARG A 294 9.64 -6.03 -3.55
C ARG A 294 10.51 -4.93 -2.92
N ASP A 295 11.08 -5.16 -1.73
CA ASP A 295 11.97 -4.24 -1.01
C ASP A 295 13.45 -4.34 -1.45
N GLU A 296 13.81 -5.24 -2.38
CA GLU A 296 15.16 -5.30 -2.93
C GLU A 296 15.37 -4.24 -4.01
N ILE A 297 16.22 -3.26 -3.73
CA ILE A 297 16.47 -2.12 -4.61
C ILE A 297 17.87 -2.10 -5.22
N LEU A 298 18.08 -1.25 -6.22
CA LEU A 298 19.36 -0.97 -6.82
C LEU A 298 19.59 0.55 -6.84
N HIS A 299 20.70 1.00 -6.27
CA HIS A 299 21.13 2.40 -6.31
C HIS A 299 21.58 2.74 -7.73
N THR A 300 20.63 3.21 -8.53
CA THR A 300 20.70 3.30 -9.99
C THR A 300 21.97 3.97 -10.49
N HIS A 301 22.23 5.18 -10.01
CA HIS A 301 23.33 6.00 -10.50
C HIS A 301 24.70 5.42 -10.17
N GLN A 302 24.89 4.91 -8.94
CA GLN A 302 26.13 4.27 -8.53
C GLN A 302 26.39 3.01 -9.35
N PHE A 303 25.34 2.19 -9.52
CA PHE A 303 25.43 0.96 -10.28
C PHE A 303 25.76 1.20 -11.77
N VAL A 304 25.09 2.17 -12.39
CA VAL A 304 25.33 2.57 -13.80
C VAL A 304 26.77 3.10 -13.96
N GLN A 305 27.26 3.92 -13.01
CA GLN A 305 28.63 4.43 -13.04
C GLN A 305 29.66 3.30 -12.97
N GLN A 306 29.54 2.41 -11.99
CA GLN A 306 30.43 1.26 -11.82
C GLN A 306 30.45 0.37 -13.06
N TYR A 307 29.29 0.17 -13.70
CA TYR A 307 29.20 -0.58 -14.94
C TYR A 307 29.90 0.12 -16.11
N PHE A 308 29.68 1.43 -16.29
CA PHE A 308 30.34 2.19 -17.36
C PHE A 308 31.85 2.34 -17.16
N GLU A 309 32.36 2.32 -15.93
CA GLU A 309 33.81 2.28 -15.65
C GLU A 309 34.49 1.03 -16.22
N THR A 310 33.75 -0.07 -16.41
CA THR A 310 34.28 -1.28 -17.04
C THR A 310 34.45 -1.15 -18.56
N HIS A 311 33.92 -0.09 -19.19
CA HIS A 311 33.93 0.12 -20.63
C HIS A 311 34.84 1.29 -21.05
N LYS A 312 35.72 1.05 -22.02
CA LYS A 312 36.57 2.11 -22.59
C LYS A 312 35.73 3.14 -23.36
N GLY A 313 36.03 4.43 -23.19
CA GLY A 313 35.36 5.53 -23.92
C GLY A 313 34.09 6.09 -23.26
N TYR A 314 33.70 5.59 -22.08
CA TYR A 314 32.46 5.99 -21.39
C TYR A 314 32.60 7.19 -20.43
N ASN A 315 33.77 7.85 -20.37
CA ASN A 315 34.02 8.96 -19.44
C ASN A 315 32.97 10.08 -19.50
N LYS A 316 32.51 10.43 -20.71
CA LYS A 316 31.43 11.41 -20.91
C LYS A 316 30.12 10.94 -20.27
N ARG A 317 29.75 9.67 -20.47
CA ARG A 317 28.51 9.08 -19.92
C ARG A 317 28.57 9.01 -18.40
N ILE A 318 29.71 8.67 -17.83
CA ILE A 318 29.93 8.68 -16.38
C ILE A 318 29.70 10.09 -15.81
N SER A 319 30.21 11.13 -16.49
CA SER A 319 29.96 12.53 -16.08
C SER A 319 28.47 12.88 -16.14
N GLU A 320 27.78 12.54 -17.24
CA GLU A 320 26.34 12.79 -17.40
C GLU A 320 25.49 12.10 -16.32
N VAL A 321 25.85 10.87 -15.93
CA VAL A 321 25.19 10.13 -14.85
C VAL A 321 25.46 10.80 -13.49
N LYS A 322 26.66 11.31 -13.24
CA LYS A 322 26.99 12.07 -12.01
C LYS A 322 26.19 13.37 -11.94
N ASP A 323 26.10 14.12 -13.04
CA ASP A 323 25.32 15.36 -13.10
C ASP A 323 23.82 15.09 -12.91
N THR A 324 23.33 13.99 -13.49
CA THR A 324 21.95 13.55 -13.31
C THR A 324 21.67 13.15 -11.87
N PHE A 325 22.58 12.41 -11.22
CA PHE A 325 22.45 12.07 -9.80
C PHE A 325 22.33 13.32 -8.92
N ASN A 326 23.20 14.32 -9.13
CA ASN A 326 23.14 15.59 -8.43
C ASN A 326 21.81 16.33 -8.67
N HIS A 327 21.29 16.27 -9.90
CA HIS A 327 19.98 16.82 -10.24
C HIS A 327 18.84 16.13 -9.48
N VAL A 328 18.79 14.80 -9.46
CA VAL A 328 17.70 14.07 -8.79
C VAL A 328 17.74 14.27 -7.27
N ILE A 329 18.92 14.25 -6.67
CA ILE A 329 19.07 14.54 -5.23
C ILE A 329 18.57 15.94 -4.89
N SER A 330 18.83 16.93 -5.75
CA SER A 330 18.45 18.32 -5.46
C SER A 330 16.99 18.64 -5.78
N LYS A 331 16.39 18.04 -6.83
CA LYS A 331 15.06 18.40 -7.32
C LYS A 331 14.01 17.28 -7.23
N GLY A 332 14.42 16.02 -7.19
CA GLY A 332 13.53 14.85 -7.18
C GLY A 332 12.51 14.85 -6.04
N PRO A 333 12.92 15.01 -4.76
CA PRO A 333 11.97 15.04 -3.64
C PRO A 333 10.86 16.07 -3.81
N HIS A 334 11.22 17.28 -4.24
CA HIS A 334 10.25 18.36 -4.49
C HIS A 334 9.34 18.02 -5.67
N PHE A 335 9.89 17.52 -6.78
CA PHE A 335 9.13 17.13 -7.97
C PHE A 335 8.01 16.14 -7.64
N HIS A 336 8.33 15.05 -6.94
CA HIS A 336 7.36 14.02 -6.55
C HIS A 336 6.40 14.49 -5.44
N ARG A 337 6.87 15.34 -4.52
CA ARG A 337 6.00 15.94 -3.49
C ARG A 337 4.90 16.79 -4.12
N GLU A 338 5.22 17.61 -5.12
CA GLU A 338 4.22 18.43 -5.80
C GLU A 338 3.23 17.59 -6.64
N ARG A 339 3.68 16.47 -7.20
CA ARG A 339 2.81 15.48 -7.87
C ARG A 339 1.81 14.85 -6.90
N ARG A 340 2.28 14.40 -5.73
CA ARG A 340 1.38 13.86 -4.68
C ARG A 340 0.37 14.90 -4.20
N LYS A 341 0.77 16.17 -4.03
CA LYS A 341 -0.17 17.27 -3.70
C LYS A 341 -1.25 17.44 -4.76
N TYR A 342 -0.86 17.44 -6.04
CA TYR A 342 -1.82 17.55 -7.13
C TYR A 342 -2.79 16.37 -7.17
N LEU A 343 -2.25 15.14 -7.08
CA LEU A 343 -3.03 13.92 -7.13
C LEU A 343 -4.03 13.82 -5.97
N ARG A 344 -3.68 14.28 -4.76
CA ARG A 344 -4.66 14.35 -3.65
C ARG A 344 -5.91 15.14 -4.01
N THR A 345 -5.73 16.33 -4.57
CA THR A 345 -6.86 17.16 -5.00
C THR A 345 -7.61 16.54 -6.17
N ALA A 346 -6.89 16.03 -7.18
CA ALA A 346 -7.49 15.44 -8.37
C ALA A 346 -8.29 14.17 -8.07
N LEU A 347 -7.73 13.23 -7.29
CA LEU A 347 -8.42 12.00 -6.91
C LEU A 347 -9.61 12.28 -5.98
N LYS A 348 -9.50 13.29 -5.09
CA LYS A 348 -10.63 13.74 -4.27
C LYS A 348 -11.79 14.27 -5.12
N GLU A 349 -11.51 15.18 -6.06
CA GLU A 349 -12.54 15.71 -6.98
C GLU A 349 -13.18 14.59 -7.79
N LEU A 350 -12.34 13.71 -8.37
CA LEU A 350 -12.79 12.57 -9.16
C LEU A 350 -13.67 11.61 -8.35
N SER A 351 -13.23 11.24 -7.14
CA SER A 351 -13.99 10.36 -6.24
C SER A 351 -15.34 10.96 -5.84
N LEU A 352 -15.37 12.24 -5.48
CA LEU A 352 -16.62 12.92 -5.10
C LEU A 352 -17.60 13.00 -6.27
N LEU A 353 -17.13 13.36 -7.46
CA LEU A 353 -18.00 13.48 -8.64
C LEU A 353 -18.51 12.12 -9.11
N LEU A 354 -17.68 11.08 -9.11
CA LEU A 354 -18.09 9.71 -9.47
C LEU A 354 -19.00 9.08 -8.41
N SER A 355 -18.88 9.48 -7.15
CA SER A 355 -19.80 9.07 -6.09
C SER A 355 -21.18 9.71 -6.26
N ASP A 356 -21.21 10.98 -6.65
CA ASP A 356 -22.45 11.73 -6.92
C ASP A 356 -23.13 11.28 -8.22
N GLN A 357 -22.35 11.04 -9.29
CA GLN A 357 -22.82 10.60 -10.60
C GLN A 357 -22.15 9.29 -11.03
N PRO A 358 -22.53 8.12 -10.46
CA PRO A 358 -21.91 6.83 -10.78
C PRO A 358 -21.98 6.44 -12.26
N GLY A 359 -22.96 6.95 -13.01
CA GLY A 359 -23.09 6.74 -14.46
C GLY A 359 -21.88 7.22 -15.27
N LEU A 360 -21.12 8.20 -14.75
CA LEU A 360 -19.89 8.68 -15.38
C LEU A 360 -18.76 7.65 -15.37
N LEU A 361 -18.84 6.61 -14.53
CA LEU A 361 -17.88 5.53 -14.56
C LEU A 361 -17.84 4.87 -15.95
N GLY A 362 -18.96 4.71 -16.66
CA GLY A 362 -18.93 4.19 -18.04
C GLY A 362 -17.95 4.95 -18.96
N PRO A 363 -18.23 6.22 -19.33
CA PRO A 363 -17.39 6.99 -20.26
C PRO A 363 -16.01 7.40 -19.68
N LYS A 364 -15.85 7.45 -18.34
CA LYS A 364 -14.64 7.99 -17.68
C LYS A 364 -13.82 6.96 -16.89
N THR A 365 -14.11 5.66 -17.00
CA THR A 365 -13.33 4.62 -16.31
C THR A 365 -11.83 4.70 -16.62
N LEU A 366 -11.44 5.13 -17.83
CA LEU A 366 -10.03 5.30 -18.18
C LEU A 366 -9.31 6.30 -17.25
N PHE A 367 -9.97 7.41 -16.90
CA PHE A 367 -9.41 8.40 -15.97
C PHE A 367 -9.22 7.81 -14.58
N VAL A 368 -10.11 6.92 -14.14
CA VAL A 368 -9.98 6.21 -12.86
C VAL A 368 -8.71 5.37 -12.85
N PHE A 369 -8.50 4.53 -13.87
CA PHE A 369 -7.31 3.67 -13.93
C PHE A 369 -6.00 4.44 -14.14
N MET A 370 -6.02 5.54 -14.89
CA MET A 370 -4.89 6.47 -14.98
C MET A 370 -4.58 7.11 -13.63
N ALA A 371 -5.58 7.67 -12.95
CA ALA A 371 -5.43 8.33 -11.64
C ALA A 371 -4.90 7.35 -10.58
N LEU A 372 -5.43 6.13 -10.57
CA LEU A 372 -4.96 5.03 -9.72
C LEU A 372 -3.50 4.69 -10.00
N SER A 373 -3.11 4.50 -11.27
CA SER A 373 -1.72 4.21 -11.63
C SER A 373 -0.77 5.33 -11.21
N PHE A 374 -1.16 6.59 -11.43
CA PHE A 374 -0.31 7.75 -11.14
C PHE A 374 -0.11 7.90 -9.63
N ALA A 375 -1.19 7.73 -8.85
CA ALA A 375 -1.13 7.76 -7.39
C ALA A 375 -0.30 6.60 -6.84
N ARG A 376 -0.48 5.38 -7.35
CA ARG A 376 0.31 4.20 -6.96
C ARG A 376 1.80 4.43 -7.23
N ASP A 377 2.15 4.90 -8.43
CA ASP A 377 3.55 5.13 -8.80
C ASP A 377 4.22 6.16 -7.87
N GLU A 378 3.52 7.23 -7.48
CA GLU A 378 4.05 8.23 -6.53
C GLU A 378 4.16 7.69 -5.09
N VAL A 379 3.26 6.80 -4.66
CA VAL A 379 3.36 6.08 -3.36
C VAL A 379 4.58 5.16 -3.38
N TYR A 380 4.74 4.36 -4.43
CA TYR A 380 5.86 3.44 -4.61
C TYR A 380 7.19 4.18 -4.67
N TRP A 381 7.23 5.30 -5.39
CA TRP A 381 8.39 6.17 -5.45
C TRP A 381 8.76 6.67 -4.06
N LEU A 382 7.81 7.24 -3.32
CA LEU A 382 8.07 7.76 -1.99
C LEU A 382 8.62 6.68 -1.05
N LEU A 383 7.96 5.52 -1.03
CA LEU A 383 8.30 4.43 -0.12
C LEU A 383 9.75 3.94 -0.34
N ARG A 384 10.12 3.63 -1.59
CA ARG A 384 11.47 3.10 -1.88
C ARG A 384 12.56 4.14 -1.63
N HIS A 385 12.29 5.42 -1.85
CA HIS A 385 13.26 6.50 -1.67
C HIS A 385 13.40 6.91 -0.19
N TYR A 386 12.32 6.83 0.59
CA TYR A 386 12.34 7.06 2.03
C TYR A 386 13.15 5.99 2.77
N GLU A 387 12.96 4.71 2.43
CA GLU A 387 13.71 3.60 3.02
C GLU A 387 15.19 3.57 2.55
N ASN A 388 15.50 4.15 1.40
CA ASN A 388 16.83 4.11 0.78
C ASN A 388 17.36 5.50 0.40
N PRO A 389 17.63 6.38 1.40
CA PRO A 389 18.22 7.68 1.14
C PRO A 389 19.62 7.54 0.52
N PRO A 390 20.08 8.50 -0.31
CA PRO A 390 21.35 8.40 -1.00
C PRO A 390 22.53 8.36 -0.01
N ILE A 391 23.49 7.46 -0.26
CA ILE A 391 24.68 7.27 0.58
C ILE A 391 25.62 8.47 0.42
N ARG A 392 26.09 9.02 1.56
CA ARG A 392 26.93 10.22 1.65
C ARG A 392 28.25 10.04 0.86
N GLN A 393 28.36 10.65 -0.30
CA GLN A 393 29.65 10.87 -0.97
C GLN A 393 29.95 12.38 -0.94
N SER A 394 30.86 12.77 -0.03
CA SER A 394 31.51 14.08 0.05
C SER A 394 30.61 15.34 -0.03
N GLY A 395 30.02 15.74 1.11
CA GLY A 395 29.82 17.15 1.51
C GLY A 395 28.96 18.10 0.67
N LYS A 396 28.46 17.72 -0.51
CA LYS A 396 27.68 18.61 -1.39
C LYS A 396 26.36 17.95 -1.77
N SER A 397 25.26 18.54 -1.28
CA SER A 397 23.85 18.14 -1.43
C SER A 397 23.37 17.03 -0.49
N LYS A 398 22.47 17.40 0.43
CA LYS A 398 21.80 16.53 1.40
C LYS A 398 20.32 16.52 1.03
N VAL A 399 19.75 15.36 0.71
CA VAL A 399 18.28 15.19 0.80
C VAL A 399 17.95 15.26 2.28
N SER A 400 17.13 16.21 2.72
CA SER A 400 16.66 16.19 4.09
C SER A 400 15.72 14.99 4.26
N PRO A 401 15.87 14.15 5.30
CA PRO A 401 14.88 13.11 5.57
C PRO A 401 13.46 13.67 5.67
N GLU A 402 13.31 14.92 6.10
CA GLU A 402 12.03 15.63 6.14
C GLU A 402 11.42 15.88 4.75
N ASP A 403 12.23 15.99 3.70
CA ASP A 403 11.74 16.18 2.33
C ASP A 403 11.03 14.93 1.78
N LEU A 404 11.30 13.78 2.40
CA LEU A 404 10.71 12.47 2.06
C LEU A 404 9.59 12.07 3.03
N ILE A 405 9.19 12.95 3.95
CA ILE A 405 8.02 12.72 4.81
C ILE A 405 6.82 13.44 4.20
N ASP A 406 5.76 12.68 3.91
CA ASP A 406 4.47 13.23 3.48
C ASP A 406 3.39 12.98 4.54
N ARG A 407 3.15 13.99 5.38
CA ARG A 407 2.12 13.94 6.42
C ARG A 407 0.70 13.81 5.87
N GLN A 408 0.49 14.12 4.60
CA GLN A 408 -0.81 14.04 3.93
C GLN A 408 -0.92 12.79 3.04
N LEU A 409 0.04 11.88 3.09
CA LEU A 409 -0.05 10.60 2.39
C LEU A 409 -1.33 9.81 2.73
N PRO A 410 -1.84 9.78 3.98
CA PRO A 410 -3.09 9.08 4.30
C PRO A 410 -4.26 9.52 3.43
N GLU A 411 -4.39 10.82 3.13
CA GLU A 411 -5.42 11.33 2.23
C GLU A 411 -5.31 10.76 0.81
N LEU A 412 -4.09 10.62 0.28
CA LEU A 412 -3.88 10.02 -1.04
C LEU A 412 -4.24 8.54 -1.04
N LEU A 413 -3.81 7.80 0.00
CA LEU A 413 -4.12 6.38 0.17
C LEU A 413 -5.63 6.14 0.29
N PHE A 414 -6.33 7.01 1.01
CA PHE A 414 -7.79 6.94 1.15
C PHE A 414 -8.49 7.11 -0.20
N TYR A 415 -8.16 8.13 -1.01
CA TYR A 415 -8.84 8.30 -2.30
C TYR A 415 -8.44 7.25 -3.35
N ILE A 416 -7.30 6.57 -3.20
CA ILE A 416 -7.01 5.34 -3.96
C ILE A 416 -8.07 4.27 -3.61
N GLU A 417 -8.30 4.01 -2.31
CA GLU A 417 -9.31 3.04 -1.88
C GLU A 417 -10.75 3.45 -2.24
N GLU A 418 -11.08 4.75 -2.19
CA GLU A 418 -12.41 5.22 -2.59
C GLU A 418 -12.68 4.94 -4.08
N LEU A 419 -11.73 5.23 -4.96
CA LEU A 419 -11.87 4.94 -6.39
C LEU A 419 -11.98 3.43 -6.64
N ARG A 420 -11.20 2.61 -5.92
CA ARG A 420 -11.32 1.14 -5.98
C ARG A 420 -12.71 0.68 -5.52
N GLY A 421 -13.22 1.25 -4.43
CA GLY A 421 -14.55 1.00 -3.89
C GLY A 421 -15.66 1.34 -4.89
N LEU A 422 -15.56 2.47 -5.57
CA LEU A 422 -16.50 2.90 -6.61
C LEU A 422 -16.53 1.94 -7.80
N VAL A 423 -15.36 1.51 -8.30
CA VAL A 423 -15.29 0.55 -9.42
C VAL A 423 -15.93 -0.79 -9.04
N ARG A 424 -15.68 -1.30 -7.82
CA ARG A 424 -16.30 -2.55 -7.35
C ARG A 424 -17.81 -2.39 -7.18
N LYS A 425 -18.24 -1.34 -6.49
CA LYS A 425 -19.65 -1.06 -6.17
C LYS A 425 -20.50 -0.86 -7.42
N TYR A 426 -19.96 -0.20 -8.43
CA TYR A 426 -20.67 0.14 -9.68
C TYR A 426 -20.11 -0.63 -10.89
N SER A 427 -19.52 -1.80 -10.67
CA SER A 427 -18.96 -2.66 -11.72
C SER A 427 -19.96 -2.95 -12.84
N GLN A 428 -21.23 -3.20 -12.50
CA GLN A 428 -22.30 -3.41 -13.48
C GLN A 428 -22.55 -2.19 -14.39
N VAL A 429 -22.37 -0.96 -13.89
CA VAL A 429 -22.50 0.26 -14.70
C VAL A 429 -21.40 0.32 -15.75
N ILE A 430 -20.17 0.00 -15.35
CA ILE A 430 -19.00 -0.05 -16.23
C ILE A 430 -19.18 -1.16 -17.28
N GLN A 431 -19.55 -2.36 -16.84
CA GLN A 431 -19.81 -3.51 -17.69
C GLN A 431 -20.87 -3.21 -18.75
N ARG A 432 -22.03 -2.67 -18.33
CA ARG A 432 -23.13 -2.33 -19.24
C ARG A 432 -22.70 -1.33 -20.31
N TYR A 433 -22.01 -0.26 -19.92
CA TYR A 433 -21.52 0.75 -20.85
C TYR A 433 -20.57 0.15 -21.90
N HIS A 434 -19.60 -0.66 -21.48
CA HIS A 434 -18.62 -1.24 -22.40
C HIS A 434 -19.18 -2.39 -23.25
N ILE A 435 -20.18 -3.13 -22.77
CA ILE A 435 -20.94 -4.07 -23.62
C ILE A 435 -21.62 -3.30 -24.75
N GLN A 436 -22.36 -2.23 -24.43
CA GLN A 436 -23.01 -1.37 -25.44
C GLN A 436 -22.01 -0.79 -26.43
N TYR A 437 -20.83 -0.39 -25.96
CA TYR A 437 -19.77 0.13 -26.81
C TYR A 437 -19.27 -0.92 -27.82
N LEU A 438 -19.02 -2.14 -27.34
CA LEU A 438 -18.48 -3.23 -28.16
C LEU A 438 -19.42 -3.60 -29.32
N TYR A 439 -20.71 -3.83 -29.06
CA TYR A 439 -21.62 -4.30 -30.12
C TYR A 439 -22.19 -3.17 -30.98
N ASN A 440 -22.37 -1.94 -30.47
CA ASN A 440 -22.94 -0.83 -31.27
C ASN A 440 -21.89 0.01 -32.01
N TYR A 441 -20.63 -0.01 -31.59
CA TYR A 441 -19.59 0.82 -32.21
C TYR A 441 -18.38 0.00 -32.64
N ASP A 442 -17.71 -0.70 -31.72
CA ASP A 442 -16.43 -1.34 -32.04
C ASP A 442 -16.59 -2.46 -33.07
N ALA A 443 -17.67 -3.24 -32.99
CA ALA A 443 -18.02 -4.26 -33.97
C ALA A 443 -18.14 -3.67 -35.39
N HIS A 444 -18.87 -2.55 -35.52
CA HIS A 444 -19.05 -1.88 -36.80
C HIS A 444 -17.75 -1.28 -37.34
N LEU A 445 -16.97 -0.62 -36.48
CA LEU A 445 -15.67 -0.06 -36.84
C LEU A 445 -14.69 -1.15 -37.29
N LEU A 446 -14.61 -2.25 -36.55
CA LEU A 446 -13.78 -3.40 -36.91
C LEU A 446 -14.17 -3.95 -38.27
N ASN A 447 -15.47 -4.15 -38.52
CA ASN A 447 -15.97 -4.63 -39.82
C ASN A 447 -15.65 -3.67 -40.97
N GLU A 448 -15.73 -2.36 -40.75
CA GLU A 448 -15.34 -1.36 -41.75
C GLU A 448 -13.85 -1.41 -42.07
N ILE A 449 -13.00 -1.51 -41.05
CA ILE A 449 -11.54 -1.65 -41.22
C ILE A 449 -11.21 -2.93 -41.98
N LEU A 450 -11.86 -4.05 -41.65
CA LEU A 450 -11.66 -5.35 -42.33
C LEU A 450 -12.08 -5.31 -43.81
N LYS A 451 -13.19 -4.63 -44.14
CA LYS A 451 -13.64 -4.49 -45.54
C LYS A 451 -12.72 -3.62 -46.39
N ASN A 452 -12.08 -2.62 -45.78
CA ASN A 452 -11.24 -1.64 -46.46
C ASN A 452 -9.75 -2.04 -46.50
N SER A 453 -9.36 -3.18 -45.92
CA SER A 453 -7.96 -3.63 -45.82
C SER A 453 -7.76 -5.01 -46.50
N PRO A 454 -6.85 -5.17 -47.48
CA PRO A 454 -6.48 -6.48 -48.08
C PRO A 454 -5.13 -7.00 -47.53
N THR A 455 -4.73 -8.28 -47.60
CA THR A 455 -5.41 -9.58 -47.47
C THR A 455 -4.65 -10.30 -46.35
N LEU A 456 -5.14 -10.22 -45.10
CA LEU A 456 -4.63 -11.10 -44.04
C LEU A 456 -4.84 -12.55 -44.54
N PRO A 457 -3.87 -13.47 -44.36
CA PRO A 457 -4.05 -14.87 -44.75
C PRO A 457 -5.38 -15.44 -44.25
N GLU A 458 -6.09 -16.23 -45.06
CA GLU A 458 -7.42 -16.77 -44.72
C GLU A 458 -7.42 -17.50 -43.37
N ASP A 459 -6.37 -18.29 -43.10
CA ASP A 459 -6.20 -19.02 -41.83
C ASP A 459 -6.16 -18.09 -40.60
N ASP A 460 -5.63 -16.87 -40.75
CA ASP A 460 -5.48 -15.89 -39.66
C ASP A 460 -6.65 -14.89 -39.62
N CYS A 461 -7.40 -14.71 -40.74
CA CYS A 461 -8.65 -13.95 -40.78
C CYS A 461 -9.70 -14.51 -39.83
N ILE A 462 -9.71 -15.84 -39.66
CA ILE A 462 -10.61 -16.54 -38.75
C ILE A 462 -10.52 -15.97 -37.32
N ILE A 463 -9.34 -15.49 -36.90
CA ILE A 463 -9.18 -14.84 -35.58
C ILE A 463 -9.99 -13.55 -35.54
N LEU A 464 -9.82 -12.65 -36.52
CA LEU A 464 -10.54 -11.37 -36.54
C LEU A 464 -12.05 -11.57 -36.73
N ASP A 465 -12.45 -12.54 -37.54
CA ASP A 465 -13.86 -12.91 -37.73
C ASP A 465 -14.48 -13.46 -36.43
N SER A 466 -13.73 -14.30 -35.70
CA SER A 466 -14.14 -14.83 -34.39
C SER A 466 -14.27 -13.72 -33.35
N ILE A 467 -13.31 -12.79 -33.32
CA ILE A 467 -13.37 -11.60 -32.44
C ILE A 467 -14.58 -10.75 -32.79
N HIS A 468 -14.78 -10.43 -34.07
CA HIS A 468 -15.92 -9.65 -34.55
C HIS A 468 -17.24 -10.33 -34.20
N ALA A 469 -17.37 -11.64 -34.43
CA ALA A 469 -18.56 -12.41 -34.07
C ALA A 469 -18.81 -12.39 -32.56
N THR A 470 -17.76 -12.53 -31.75
CA THR A 470 -17.84 -12.50 -30.28
C THR A 470 -18.40 -11.16 -29.81
N ILE A 471 -17.86 -10.04 -30.28
CA ILE A 471 -18.30 -8.71 -29.85
C ILE A 471 -19.67 -8.30 -30.44
N SER A 472 -19.99 -8.75 -31.65
CA SER A 472 -21.28 -8.46 -32.30
C SER A 472 -22.47 -9.20 -31.66
N ASN A 473 -22.22 -10.37 -31.07
CA ASN A 473 -23.25 -11.18 -30.43
C ASN A 473 -23.52 -10.78 -28.97
N LEU A 474 -22.81 -9.77 -28.45
CA LEU A 474 -23.05 -9.25 -27.11
C LEU A 474 -24.38 -8.50 -27.04
N ASN A 475 -25.03 -8.58 -25.88
CA ASN A 475 -26.23 -7.80 -25.60
C ASN A 475 -26.38 -7.54 -24.09
N GLU A 476 -27.21 -6.56 -23.72
CA GLU A 476 -27.40 -6.15 -22.33
C GLU A 476 -28.03 -7.25 -21.45
N SER A 477 -28.86 -8.13 -22.02
CA SER A 477 -29.55 -9.17 -21.24
C SER A 477 -28.61 -10.25 -20.70
N GLN A 478 -27.40 -10.36 -21.26
CA GLN A 478 -26.37 -11.28 -20.78
C GLN A 478 -25.77 -10.87 -19.43
N LEU A 479 -25.88 -9.59 -19.04
CA LEU A 479 -25.27 -9.08 -17.81
C LEU A 479 -25.81 -9.75 -16.54
N GLU A 480 -27.09 -10.11 -16.54
CA GLU A 480 -27.75 -10.77 -15.41
C GLU A 480 -27.63 -12.30 -15.44
N SER A 481 -27.32 -12.87 -16.61
CA SER A 481 -27.45 -14.31 -16.87
C SER A 481 -26.13 -15.04 -17.13
N GLN A 482 -25.03 -14.33 -17.37
CA GLN A 482 -23.75 -14.92 -17.75
C GLN A 482 -22.55 -14.22 -17.08
N ILE A 483 -21.56 -15.03 -16.71
CA ILE A 483 -20.21 -14.55 -16.38
C ILE A 483 -19.42 -14.48 -17.69
N PHE A 484 -18.96 -13.28 -18.05
CA PHE A 484 -18.17 -13.06 -19.26
C PHE A 484 -16.74 -13.57 -19.10
N ASP A 485 -16.16 -14.09 -20.18
CA ASP A 485 -14.76 -14.48 -20.26
C ASP A 485 -14.20 -14.13 -21.65
N PHE A 486 -13.38 -13.09 -21.70
CA PHE A 486 -12.70 -12.60 -22.90
C PHE A 486 -11.21 -12.91 -22.89
N ARG A 487 -10.73 -13.78 -21.98
CA ARG A 487 -9.33 -14.26 -22.01
C ARG A 487 -8.97 -14.90 -23.36
N PRO A 488 -9.82 -15.72 -24.00
CA PRO A 488 -9.53 -16.27 -25.33
C PRO A 488 -9.35 -15.16 -26.37
N LEU A 489 -10.28 -14.19 -26.44
CA LEU A 489 -10.22 -13.05 -27.35
C LEU A 489 -8.92 -12.25 -27.19
N ARG A 490 -8.54 -11.92 -25.95
CA ARG A 490 -7.31 -11.17 -25.67
C ARG A 490 -6.05 -11.96 -26.05
N LEU A 491 -6.03 -13.27 -25.79
CA LEU A 491 -4.91 -14.12 -26.20
C LEU A 491 -4.83 -14.27 -27.71
N ASP A 492 -5.96 -14.35 -28.41
CA ASP A 492 -6.01 -14.41 -29.87
C ASP A 492 -5.55 -13.11 -30.51
N TRP A 493 -5.89 -11.95 -29.93
CA TRP A 493 -5.29 -10.68 -30.35
C TRP A 493 -3.78 -10.66 -30.14
N PHE A 494 -3.29 -11.17 -29.01
CA PHE A 494 -1.85 -11.27 -28.76
C PHE A 494 -1.17 -12.23 -29.77
N ARG A 495 -1.77 -13.38 -30.08
CA ARG A 495 -1.29 -14.27 -31.14
C ARG A 495 -1.20 -13.54 -32.48
N LEU A 496 -2.25 -12.82 -32.86
CA LEU A 496 -2.27 -12.08 -34.11
C LEU A 496 -1.23 -10.96 -34.15
N GLN A 497 -1.00 -10.24 -33.05
CA GLN A 497 0.12 -9.31 -32.93
C GLN A 497 1.45 -10.00 -33.24
N THR A 498 1.68 -11.22 -32.74
CA THR A 498 2.93 -11.95 -33.02
C THR A 498 3.08 -12.31 -34.48
N TYR A 499 2.03 -12.81 -35.13
CA TYR A 499 2.09 -13.23 -36.54
C TYR A 499 2.35 -12.04 -37.45
N THR A 500 1.61 -10.96 -37.23
CA THR A 500 1.63 -9.73 -38.04
C THR A 500 2.79 -8.79 -37.72
N SER A 501 3.66 -9.15 -36.76
CA SER A 501 4.86 -8.37 -36.43
C SER A 501 6.14 -9.00 -36.98
N ILE A 502 6.06 -10.14 -37.65
CA ILE A 502 7.20 -10.84 -38.22
C ILE A 502 7.48 -10.30 -39.63
N ASN A 503 8.71 -9.84 -39.90
CA ASN A 503 9.06 -9.11 -41.13
C ASN A 503 8.71 -9.84 -42.45
N ARG A 504 8.67 -11.18 -42.45
CA ARG A 504 8.34 -11.99 -43.63
C ARG A 504 6.85 -12.38 -43.74
N TYR A 505 6.03 -11.90 -42.82
CA TYR A 505 4.60 -12.19 -42.82
C TYR A 505 3.88 -11.26 -43.83
N PRO A 506 2.86 -11.75 -44.57
CA PRO A 506 2.24 -10.99 -45.67
C PRO A 506 1.55 -9.67 -45.26
N PHE A 507 1.21 -9.52 -43.98
CA PHE A 507 0.48 -8.37 -43.44
C PHE A 507 1.18 -7.82 -42.19
N LEU A 508 1.73 -6.62 -42.26
CA LEU A 508 2.43 -6.01 -41.14
C LEU A 508 1.52 -5.08 -40.33
N ILE A 509 1.38 -5.33 -39.03
CA ILE A 509 0.52 -4.51 -38.16
C ILE A 509 1.06 -3.09 -37.98
N THR A 510 2.38 -2.91 -38.08
CA THR A 510 3.03 -1.59 -38.01
C THR A 510 2.72 -0.70 -39.21
N GLU A 511 2.21 -1.26 -40.31
CA GLU A 511 1.74 -0.48 -41.47
C GLU A 511 0.22 -0.22 -41.40
N ASN A 512 -0.48 -0.88 -40.47
CA ASN A 512 -1.94 -0.86 -40.33
C ASN A 512 -2.37 -0.30 -38.95
N HIS A 513 -1.97 0.94 -38.66
CA HIS A 513 -2.20 1.58 -37.35
C HIS A 513 -3.68 1.65 -36.94
N ASN A 514 -4.61 1.81 -37.88
CA ASN A 514 -6.04 1.87 -37.58
C ASN A 514 -6.56 0.56 -36.97
N LEU A 515 -6.11 -0.59 -37.50
CA LEU A 515 -6.47 -1.90 -36.97
C LEU A 515 -5.88 -2.09 -35.57
N ALA A 516 -4.61 -1.74 -35.39
CA ALA A 516 -3.94 -1.85 -34.09
C ALA A 516 -4.65 -1.00 -33.02
N GLN A 517 -4.99 0.25 -33.34
CA GLN A 517 -5.70 1.15 -32.44
C GLN A 517 -7.10 0.63 -32.10
N CYS A 518 -7.86 0.18 -33.10
CA CYS A 518 -9.19 -0.40 -32.89
C CYS A 518 -9.12 -1.62 -31.97
N MET A 519 -8.22 -2.56 -32.26
CA MET A 519 -8.06 -3.78 -31.48
C MET A 519 -7.55 -3.54 -30.06
N ASN A 520 -6.59 -2.64 -29.85
CA ASN A 520 -6.15 -2.27 -28.50
C ASN A 520 -7.27 -1.60 -27.69
N THR A 521 -8.16 -0.85 -28.36
CA THR A 521 -9.36 -0.26 -27.74
C THR A 521 -10.38 -1.34 -27.38
N ILE A 522 -10.66 -2.28 -28.28
CA ILE A 522 -11.52 -3.45 -28.02
C ILE A 522 -10.98 -4.25 -26.83
N VAL A 523 -9.68 -4.52 -26.78
CA VAL A 523 -9.08 -5.23 -25.64
C VAL A 523 -9.28 -4.47 -24.35
N TYR A 524 -9.08 -3.16 -24.33
CA TYR A 524 -9.39 -2.33 -23.17
C TYR A 524 -10.87 -2.45 -22.77
N HIS A 525 -11.81 -2.32 -23.70
CA HIS A 525 -13.25 -2.45 -23.43
C HIS A 525 -13.62 -3.84 -22.88
N THR A 526 -13.04 -4.92 -23.39
CA THR A 526 -13.27 -6.26 -22.83
C THR A 526 -12.80 -6.36 -21.38
N LYS A 527 -11.64 -5.75 -21.03
CA LYS A 527 -11.14 -5.71 -19.65
C LYS A 527 -12.10 -4.98 -18.69
N MET A 528 -12.87 -4.02 -19.19
CA MET A 528 -13.88 -3.31 -18.40
C MET A 528 -15.10 -4.17 -18.09
N ILE A 529 -15.18 -5.37 -18.69
CA ILE A 529 -16.29 -6.29 -18.50
C ILE A 529 -15.89 -7.45 -17.56
N ASP A 530 -14.82 -8.17 -17.88
CA ASP A 530 -14.43 -9.42 -17.20
C ASP A 530 -13.12 -9.34 -16.41
N TYR A 531 -12.44 -8.18 -16.39
CA TYR A 531 -11.08 -8.04 -15.85
C TYR A 531 -10.92 -6.85 -14.88
N LEU A 532 -12.03 -6.34 -14.32
CA LEU A 532 -12.03 -5.14 -13.47
C LEU A 532 -11.18 -5.30 -12.20
N ASP A 533 -11.26 -6.44 -11.51
CA ASP A 533 -10.49 -6.68 -10.28
C ASP A 533 -8.97 -6.75 -10.56
N GLN A 534 -8.58 -7.39 -11.66
CA GLN A 534 -7.20 -7.42 -12.10
C GLN A 534 -6.72 -6.05 -12.57
N MET A 535 -7.57 -5.25 -13.23
CA MET A 535 -7.25 -3.85 -13.56
C MET A 535 -7.02 -2.99 -12.33
N LEU A 536 -7.83 -3.17 -11.27
CA LEU A 536 -7.61 -2.52 -9.98
C LEU A 536 -6.28 -2.97 -9.35
N THR A 537 -5.94 -4.26 -9.45
CA THR A 537 -4.65 -4.78 -8.95
C THR A 537 -3.47 -4.22 -9.73
N GLU A 538 -3.52 -4.21 -11.07
CA GLU A 538 -2.46 -3.69 -11.94
C GLU A 538 -2.15 -2.21 -11.68
N THR A 539 -3.19 -1.40 -11.50
CA THR A 539 -3.06 0.06 -11.40
C THR A 539 -2.97 0.60 -9.97
N SER A 540 -3.40 -0.15 -8.95
CA SER A 540 -3.47 0.37 -7.57
C SER A 540 -3.13 -0.61 -6.45
N ASP A 541 -2.50 -1.75 -6.77
CA ASP A 541 -2.02 -2.63 -5.72
C ASP A 541 -0.99 -1.92 -4.83
N LEU A 542 -1.13 -2.11 -3.51
CA LEU A 542 -0.26 -1.54 -2.48
C LEU A 542 0.29 -2.62 -1.55
N SER A 543 0.33 -3.88 -2.02
CA SER A 543 0.90 -5.02 -1.29
C SER A 543 2.37 -4.81 -0.89
N ILE A 544 3.07 -3.87 -1.51
CA ILE A 544 4.45 -3.47 -1.15
C ILE A 544 4.60 -3.11 0.34
N PHE A 545 3.55 -2.60 0.99
CA PHE A 545 3.58 -2.29 2.43
C PHE A 545 3.78 -3.54 3.30
N CYS A 546 3.49 -4.75 2.81
CA CYS A 546 3.82 -6.01 3.48
C CYS A 546 5.33 -6.19 3.71
N PHE A 547 6.15 -5.65 2.80
CA PHE A 547 7.61 -5.72 2.83
C PHE A 547 8.24 -4.49 3.50
N CYS A 548 7.52 -3.37 3.51
CA CYS A 548 7.92 -2.13 4.18
C CYS A 548 7.09 -1.85 5.46
N ASN A 549 6.87 -2.89 6.29
CA ASN A 549 5.94 -2.83 7.43
C ASN A 549 6.25 -1.69 8.42
N ARG A 550 7.54 -1.45 8.69
CA ARG A 550 7.95 -0.37 9.60
C ARG A 550 7.47 1.01 9.11
N SER A 551 7.70 1.30 7.84
CA SER A 551 7.24 2.53 7.18
C SER A 551 5.73 2.68 7.27
N PHE A 552 5.00 1.58 7.08
CA PHE A 552 3.55 1.56 7.13
C PHE A 552 3.00 1.87 8.53
N GLU A 553 3.55 1.24 9.57
CA GLU A 553 3.19 1.52 10.97
C GLU A 553 3.55 2.96 11.38
N ASP A 554 4.73 3.45 10.99
CA ASP A 554 5.17 4.81 11.32
C ASP A 554 4.26 5.87 10.66
N GLN A 555 3.82 5.64 9.42
CA GLN A 555 2.84 6.50 8.75
C GLN A 555 1.46 6.44 9.41
N PHE A 556 1.02 5.27 9.88
CA PHE A 556 -0.23 5.12 10.63
C PHE A 556 -0.18 5.90 11.96
N ARG A 557 0.91 5.77 12.73
CA ARG A 557 1.08 6.53 13.99
C ARG A 557 1.08 8.03 13.75
N MET A 558 1.81 8.49 12.73
CA MET A 558 1.82 9.91 12.34
C MET A 558 0.43 10.41 11.91
N CYS A 559 -0.40 9.54 11.32
CA CYS A 559 -1.78 9.85 10.97
C CYS A 559 -2.66 10.05 12.22
N LEU A 560 -2.52 9.19 13.24
CA LEU A 560 -3.23 9.32 14.53
C LEU A 560 -2.93 10.63 15.25
N GLU A 561 -1.68 11.10 15.21
CA GLU A 561 -1.25 12.32 15.90
C GLU A 561 -1.80 13.61 15.28
N PHE A 562 -2.33 13.56 14.05
CA PHE A 562 -2.76 14.76 13.32
C PHE A 562 -4.25 14.69 12.95
N PRO A 563 -5.14 15.37 13.70
CA PRO A 563 -6.60 15.24 13.55
C PRO A 563 -7.13 15.41 12.12
N ALA A 564 -6.62 16.37 11.36
CA ALA A 564 -7.07 16.59 9.98
C ALA A 564 -6.67 15.47 8.99
N GLN A 565 -5.85 14.50 9.41
CA GLN A 565 -5.54 13.29 8.65
C GLN A 565 -6.17 12.04 9.25
N THR A 566 -6.55 12.03 10.54
CA THR A 566 -7.25 10.89 11.17
C THR A 566 -8.52 10.49 10.42
N ARG A 567 -9.17 11.43 9.72
CA ARG A 567 -10.27 11.19 8.79
C ARG A 567 -10.01 10.05 7.80
N TYR A 568 -8.78 9.94 7.34
CA TYR A 568 -8.35 9.05 6.26
C TYR A 568 -7.70 7.76 6.77
N ILE A 569 -7.61 7.58 8.08
CA ILE A 569 -6.83 6.50 8.70
C ILE A 569 -7.36 5.10 8.39
N ILE A 570 -8.64 4.97 8.02
CA ILE A 570 -9.23 3.70 7.60
C ILE A 570 -8.56 3.10 6.35
N ALA A 571 -7.84 3.91 5.56
CA ALA A 571 -7.06 3.44 4.42
C ALA A 571 -6.02 2.38 4.81
N PHE A 572 -5.41 2.47 6.00
CA PHE A 572 -4.38 1.52 6.44
C PHE A 572 -4.96 0.11 6.66
N PRO A 573 -6.05 -0.08 7.43
CA PRO A 573 -6.76 -1.34 7.48
C PRO A 573 -7.21 -1.88 6.12
N LEU A 574 -7.72 -1.03 5.23
CA LEU A 574 -8.17 -1.43 3.89
C LEU A 574 -7.02 -1.99 3.03
N ILE A 575 -5.85 -1.34 3.07
CA ILE A 575 -4.65 -1.78 2.32
C ILE A 575 -4.16 -3.15 2.77
N CYS A 576 -4.46 -3.61 4.00
CA CYS A 576 -4.10 -4.97 4.43
C CYS A 576 -4.75 -6.04 3.52
N SER A 577 -5.89 -5.75 2.91
CA SER A 577 -6.54 -6.65 1.92
C SER A 577 -5.70 -6.86 0.65
N HIS A 578 -4.72 -5.99 0.38
CA HIS A 578 -3.86 -6.10 -0.81
C HIS A 578 -2.74 -7.12 -0.64
N PHE A 579 -2.40 -7.51 0.59
CA PHE A 579 -1.14 -8.20 0.86
C PHE A 579 -1.02 -9.54 0.12
N LEU A 580 -2.13 -10.25 -0.10
CA LEU A 580 -2.11 -11.51 -0.83
C LEU A 580 -1.93 -11.36 -2.35
N ASN A 581 -2.07 -10.15 -2.91
CA ASN A 581 -1.82 -9.90 -4.33
C ASN A 581 -0.35 -10.10 -4.73
N CYS A 582 0.58 -10.06 -3.75
CA CYS A 582 2.00 -10.25 -4.02
C CYS A 582 2.49 -11.71 -3.99
N VAL A 583 1.58 -12.65 -3.68
CA VAL A 583 1.87 -14.09 -3.62
C VAL A 583 1.82 -14.70 -5.01
N HIS A 584 2.72 -15.65 -5.28
CA HIS A 584 2.75 -16.40 -6.52
C HIS A 584 2.50 -17.90 -6.29
N GLU A 585 1.82 -18.58 -7.22
CA GLU A 585 1.51 -20.02 -7.12
C GLU A 585 2.77 -20.91 -7.04
N LEU A 586 3.87 -20.43 -7.63
CA LEU A 586 5.18 -21.09 -7.59
C LEU A 586 5.96 -20.91 -6.27
N CYS A 587 5.42 -20.15 -5.32
CA CYS A 587 6.00 -19.97 -4.00
C CYS A 587 4.92 -20.06 -2.91
N PRO A 588 4.21 -21.20 -2.77
CA PRO A 588 3.16 -21.34 -1.75
C PRO A 588 3.70 -21.23 -0.32
N GLU A 589 5.00 -21.41 -0.12
CA GLU A 589 5.67 -21.42 1.19
C GLU A 589 5.52 -20.09 1.95
N GLU A 590 5.39 -18.96 1.26
CA GLU A 590 5.23 -17.63 1.89
C GLU A 590 3.78 -17.21 2.11
N ARG A 591 2.81 -17.88 1.47
CA ARG A 591 1.41 -17.45 1.41
C ARG A 591 0.80 -17.29 2.80
N TYR A 592 0.95 -18.30 3.65
CA TYR A 592 0.40 -18.30 5.00
C TYR A 592 1.04 -17.21 5.87
N HIS A 593 2.36 -17.05 5.79
CA HIS A 593 3.05 -16.01 6.55
C HIS A 593 2.61 -14.59 6.14
N ILE A 594 2.37 -14.34 4.85
CA ILE A 594 1.84 -13.06 4.36
C ILE A 594 0.37 -12.88 4.79
N GLY A 595 -0.44 -13.95 4.71
CA GLY A 595 -1.82 -13.96 5.18
C GLY A 595 -1.93 -13.62 6.67
N ASP A 596 -1.21 -14.33 7.54
CA ASP A 596 -1.19 -14.09 8.98
C ASP A 596 -0.71 -12.67 9.31
N ARG A 597 0.30 -12.17 8.59
CA ARG A 597 0.76 -10.78 8.75
C ARG A 597 -0.35 -9.78 8.45
N SER A 598 -1.10 -9.97 7.37
CA SER A 598 -2.21 -9.08 7.00
C SER A 598 -3.33 -9.05 8.05
N ILE A 599 -3.68 -10.21 8.61
CA ILE A 599 -4.69 -10.35 9.68
C ILE A 599 -4.22 -9.69 10.98
N ASN A 600 -3.00 -10.00 11.42
CA ASN A 600 -2.46 -9.43 12.66
C ASN A 600 -2.36 -7.91 12.58
N LEU A 601 -1.95 -7.38 11.41
CA LEU A 601 -1.82 -5.96 11.19
C LEU A 601 -3.17 -5.26 11.13
N VAL A 602 -4.16 -5.77 10.39
CA VAL A 602 -5.49 -5.13 10.35
C VAL A 602 -6.13 -5.11 11.74
N ASN A 603 -5.98 -6.17 12.52
CA ASN A 603 -6.45 -6.24 13.90
C ASN A 603 -5.76 -5.19 14.79
N LEU A 604 -4.44 -5.06 14.68
CA LEU A 604 -3.67 -4.05 15.42
C LEU A 604 -4.14 -2.63 15.09
N LEU A 605 -4.29 -2.31 13.80
CA LEU A 605 -4.65 -0.98 13.33
C LEU A 605 -6.07 -0.58 13.81
N LEU A 606 -7.04 -1.48 13.68
CA LEU A 606 -8.42 -1.23 14.15
C LEU A 606 -8.50 -1.09 15.67
N GLU A 607 -7.70 -1.85 16.41
CA GLU A 607 -7.60 -1.74 17.86
C GLU A 607 -7.00 -0.39 18.29
N GLU A 608 -5.92 0.08 17.64
CA GLU A 608 -5.32 1.38 17.95
C GLU A 608 -6.25 2.55 17.59
N MET A 609 -6.95 2.49 16.45
CA MET A 609 -8.00 3.47 16.11
C MET A 609 -9.08 3.54 17.20
N SER A 610 -9.55 2.38 17.66
CA SER A 610 -10.61 2.29 18.67
C SER A 610 -10.14 2.73 20.05
N LYS A 611 -8.89 2.43 20.41
CA LYS A 611 -8.27 2.92 21.64
C LYS A 611 -8.18 4.45 21.65
N GLU A 612 -7.77 5.06 20.55
CA GLU A 612 -7.64 6.52 20.46
C GLU A 612 -9.02 7.20 20.55
N ALA A 613 -10.03 6.69 19.83
CA ALA A 613 -11.40 7.19 19.94
C ALA A 613 -11.90 7.10 21.39
N LYS A 614 -11.71 5.95 22.06
CA LYS A 614 -12.05 5.76 23.48
C LYS A 614 -11.31 6.76 24.38
N ASN A 615 -10.04 7.04 24.14
CA ASN A 615 -9.27 7.99 24.96
C ASN A 615 -9.82 9.42 24.83
N ILE A 616 -10.13 9.84 23.61
CA ILE A 616 -10.76 11.14 23.34
C ILE A 616 -12.13 11.21 24.02
N ILE A 617 -12.97 10.19 23.86
CA ILE A 617 -14.29 10.09 24.49
C ILE A 617 -14.17 10.16 26.02
N THR A 618 -13.21 9.43 26.61
CA THR A 618 -13.01 9.45 28.06
C THR A 618 -12.69 10.86 28.55
N THR A 619 -11.80 11.56 27.85
CA THR A 619 -11.44 12.95 28.19
C THR A 619 -12.66 13.87 28.11
N ILE A 620 -13.49 13.72 27.07
CA ILE A 620 -14.74 14.46 26.93
C ILE A 620 -15.68 14.14 28.11
N CYS A 621 -15.85 12.85 28.45
CA CYS A 621 -16.67 12.44 29.59
C CYS A 621 -16.18 13.08 30.91
N ASP A 622 -14.87 13.11 31.14
CA ASP A 622 -14.28 13.69 32.35
C ASP A 622 -14.56 15.21 32.44
N GLU A 623 -14.38 15.94 31.33
CA GLU A 623 -14.73 17.36 31.25
C GLU A 623 -16.22 17.60 31.51
N HIS A 624 -17.11 16.77 30.94
CA HIS A 624 -18.55 16.83 31.20
C HIS A 624 -18.92 16.47 32.66
N CYS A 625 -18.19 15.56 33.30
CA CYS A 625 -18.35 15.26 34.71
C CYS A 625 -17.96 16.45 35.59
N ILE A 626 -16.85 17.14 35.27
CA ILE A 626 -16.41 18.36 35.97
C ILE A 626 -17.47 19.47 35.82
N MET A 627 -17.96 19.70 34.60
CA MET A 627 -19.02 20.68 34.35
C MET A 627 -20.31 20.34 35.12
N SER A 628 -20.66 19.06 35.20
CA SER A 628 -21.83 18.59 35.95
C SER A 628 -21.64 18.71 37.47
N ASP A 629 -20.42 18.48 37.98
CA ASP A 629 -20.07 18.69 39.39
C ASP A 629 -20.25 20.17 39.77
N MET A 630 -19.83 21.11 38.91
CA MET A 630 -19.97 22.56 39.12
C MET A 630 -21.43 23.02 39.25
N LEU A 631 -22.40 22.25 38.77
CA LEU A 631 -23.83 22.51 38.91
C LEU A 631 -24.40 22.05 40.26
N MET A 632 -23.63 21.32 41.06
CA MET A 632 -24.12 20.78 42.33
C MET A 632 -24.38 21.86 43.38
N PRO A 633 -25.36 21.63 44.29
CA PRO A 633 -25.70 22.58 45.35
C PRO A 633 -24.53 22.99 46.25
N LYS A 634 -23.49 22.16 46.37
CA LYS A 634 -22.29 22.44 47.17
C LYS A 634 -21.56 23.72 46.71
N HIS A 635 -21.60 24.02 45.42
CA HIS A 635 -20.96 25.22 44.85
C HIS A 635 -21.83 26.47 44.96
N ALA A 636 -23.14 26.33 45.18
CA ALA A 636 -24.07 27.45 45.35
C ALA A 636 -23.73 28.32 46.57
N LYS A 637 -23.12 27.73 47.62
CA LYS A 637 -22.66 28.46 48.81
C LYS A 637 -21.67 29.57 48.46
N MET A 638 -20.75 29.32 47.53
CA MET A 638 -19.74 30.29 47.11
C MET A 638 -20.36 31.51 46.42
N PHE A 639 -21.39 31.30 45.59
CA PHE A 639 -22.14 32.40 44.96
C PHE A 639 -22.98 33.19 45.97
N ALA A 640 -23.59 32.50 46.95
CA ALA A 640 -24.34 33.16 48.02
C ALA A 640 -23.44 34.03 48.92
N GLU A 641 -22.22 33.56 49.22
CA GLU A 641 -21.21 34.30 49.99
C GLU A 641 -20.67 35.50 49.20
N GLN A 642 -20.37 35.35 47.91
CA GLN A 642 -20.00 36.47 47.05
C GLN A 642 -21.10 37.54 46.98
N LYS A 643 -22.38 37.14 46.89
CA LYS A 643 -23.51 38.08 46.89
C LYS A 643 -23.60 38.83 48.22
N LYS A 644 -23.36 38.17 49.34
CA LYS A 644 -23.30 38.79 50.68
C LYS A 644 -22.11 39.76 50.81
N LEU A 645 -20.94 39.44 50.26
CA LEU A 645 -19.76 40.31 50.25
C LEU A 645 -19.98 41.56 49.38
N LYS A 646 -20.55 41.42 48.18
CA LYS A 646 -20.92 42.56 47.31
C LYS A 646 -21.98 43.46 47.96
N GLN A 647 -22.95 42.89 48.67
CA GLN A 647 -23.94 43.66 49.43
C GLN A 647 -23.36 44.38 50.66
N LYS A 648 -22.35 43.81 51.32
CA LYS A 648 -21.62 44.49 52.41
C LYS A 648 -20.73 45.62 51.89
N GLY A 649 -20.04 45.45 50.76
CA GLY A 649 -19.25 46.50 50.12
C GLY A 649 -20.09 47.69 49.63
N ALA A 650 -21.30 47.43 49.10
CA ALA A 650 -22.24 48.48 48.70
C ALA A 650 -22.84 49.25 49.89
N ARG A 651 -22.85 48.68 51.09
CA ARG A 651 -23.29 49.36 52.33
C ARG A 651 -22.16 50.14 53.04
N GLY A 652 -20.90 49.93 52.66
CA GLY A 652 -19.74 50.62 53.24
C GLY A 652 -19.35 51.91 52.51
N ASN A 653 -19.73 52.08 51.23
CA ASN A 653 -19.33 53.22 50.40
C ASN A 653 -20.46 54.25 50.16
N ALA A 654 -21.35 54.42 51.15
CA ALA A 654 -22.30 55.55 51.16
C ALA A 654 -21.79 56.75 51.99
N ALA A 655 -20.57 56.68 52.55
CA ALA A 655 -19.97 57.74 53.35
C ALA A 655 -18.50 57.94 52.99
N ASN A 656 -18.23 58.38 51.76
CA ASN A 656 -17.16 59.30 51.37
C ASN A 656 -17.05 59.28 49.84
N GLY A 657 -17.54 60.34 49.22
CA GLY A 657 -17.37 60.57 47.79
C GLY A 657 -15.91 60.90 47.49
N GLN A 658 -15.25 60.04 46.73
CA GLN A 658 -14.17 60.44 45.83
C GLN A 658 -14.10 59.44 44.67
N GLN A 659 -14.20 59.99 43.47
CA GLN A 659 -14.11 59.30 42.19
C GLN A 659 -12.71 58.68 42.01
N SER A 660 -12.65 57.41 41.63
CA SER A 660 -11.53 56.91 40.83
C SER A 660 -12.07 56.02 39.71
N ASN A 661 -12.20 56.61 38.53
CA ASN A 661 -12.35 55.90 37.27
C ASN A 661 -11.08 55.11 36.95
N ASN A 662 -11.27 54.03 36.20
CA ASN A 662 -10.28 53.22 35.46
C ASN A 662 -9.37 52.29 36.27
N VAL A 663 -9.79 51.02 36.36
CA VAL A 663 -8.85 49.89 36.38
C VAL A 663 -9.28 48.90 35.30
N ASP A 664 -8.43 48.77 34.30
CA ASP A 664 -8.50 47.87 33.16
C ASP A 664 -8.30 46.40 33.63
N PRO A 665 -9.06 45.39 33.17
CA PRO A 665 -9.00 44.02 33.70
C PRO A 665 -7.77 43.19 33.28
N ARG A 666 -6.62 43.79 32.95
CA ARG A 666 -5.50 43.09 32.29
C ARG A 666 -4.09 43.38 32.82
N SER A 667 -3.87 43.56 34.13
CA SER A 667 -2.50 43.62 34.65
C SER A 667 -2.27 42.67 35.83
N ASN A 668 -1.37 41.71 35.58
CA ASN A 668 -0.86 40.66 36.46
C ASN A 668 -0.37 41.13 37.83
N GLY A 669 -0.67 40.33 38.85
CA GLY A 669 0.01 40.33 40.14
C GLY A 669 -0.31 39.04 40.90
N LEU A 670 0.67 38.16 41.02
CA LEU A 670 0.61 36.91 41.79
C LEU A 670 0.16 37.17 43.23
N GLY A 671 -1.04 36.70 43.57
CA GLY A 671 -1.58 36.67 44.92
C GLY A 671 -2.64 35.59 45.02
N ALA A 672 -2.30 34.47 45.64
CA ALA A 672 -3.23 33.39 45.95
C ALA A 672 -4.35 33.91 46.87
N ASN A 673 -5.57 34.09 46.32
CA ASN A 673 -6.87 33.95 47.02
C ASN A 673 -8.11 34.52 46.28
N ASN A 674 -8.02 34.91 45.00
CA ASN A 674 -9.21 35.23 44.21
C ASN A 674 -9.40 34.22 43.06
N VAL A 675 -10.02 33.08 43.38
CA VAL A 675 -10.63 32.23 42.36
C VAL A 675 -11.74 33.04 41.71
N TYR A 676 -11.50 33.56 40.51
CA TYR A 676 -12.57 34.07 39.66
C TYR A 676 -13.53 32.90 39.43
N VAL A 677 -14.65 32.91 40.13
CA VAL A 677 -15.70 31.90 40.01
C VAL A 677 -16.37 32.13 38.66
N ILE A 678 -15.97 31.34 37.67
CA ILE A 678 -16.58 31.33 36.34
C ILE A 678 -17.99 30.75 36.52
N GLN A 679 -19.02 31.51 36.13
CA GLN A 679 -20.40 31.05 36.18
C GLN A 679 -20.59 29.93 35.14
N PRO A 680 -21.19 28.78 35.50
CA PRO A 680 -21.50 27.73 34.52
C PRO A 680 -22.27 28.29 33.33
N GLY A 681 -21.88 27.91 32.12
CA GLY A 681 -22.36 28.45 30.84
C GLY A 681 -21.44 29.51 30.23
N THR A 682 -20.51 30.10 30.99
CA THR A 682 -19.54 31.07 30.45
C THR A 682 -18.56 30.40 29.49
N GLU A 683 -18.16 29.16 29.79
CA GLU A 683 -17.31 28.31 28.94
C GLU A 683 -17.92 28.03 27.56
N SER A 684 -19.25 28.11 27.46
CA SER A 684 -20.00 27.92 26.21
C SER A 684 -20.22 29.22 25.41
N TYR A 685 -19.93 30.39 25.99
CA TYR A 685 -20.08 31.68 25.32
C TYR A 685 -18.91 31.93 24.36
N ARG A 686 -19.03 31.44 23.13
CA ARG A 686 -18.00 31.60 22.09
C ARG A 686 -18.06 32.99 21.46
N ARG A 687 -16.91 33.69 21.44
CA ARG A 687 -16.75 34.97 20.75
C ARG A 687 -16.24 34.82 19.32
N SER A 688 -15.29 33.91 19.09
CA SER A 688 -14.73 33.58 17.77
C SER A 688 -14.52 32.08 17.61
N ARG A 689 -14.58 31.57 16.37
CA ARG A 689 -14.23 30.17 16.03
C ARG A 689 -12.73 29.95 15.87
N GLU A 690 -11.94 31.02 15.77
CA GLU A 690 -10.48 30.96 15.74
C GLU A 690 -9.90 30.59 17.11
N GLU A 691 -10.62 30.92 18.19
CA GLU A 691 -10.29 30.55 19.56
C GLU A 691 -10.75 29.12 19.85
N LEU A 692 -9.90 28.14 19.50
CA LEU A 692 -10.17 26.71 19.75
C LEU A 692 -9.93 26.35 21.22
N THR A 693 -11.00 26.01 21.92
CA THR A 693 -10.96 25.43 23.28
C THR A 693 -10.42 23.98 23.25
N THR A 694 -10.07 23.43 24.41
CA THR A 694 -9.74 22.00 24.53
C THR A 694 -10.89 21.12 24.04
N MET A 695 -12.13 21.46 24.41
CA MET A 695 -13.32 20.74 23.96
C MET A 695 -13.51 20.78 22.45
N ASP A 696 -13.20 21.90 21.79
CA ASP A 696 -13.24 21.98 20.32
C ASP A 696 -12.28 20.99 19.67
N LYS A 697 -11.03 20.95 20.16
CA LYS A 697 -10.01 20.06 19.63
C LYS A 697 -10.39 18.59 19.80
N LEU A 698 -10.94 18.24 20.97
CA LEU A 698 -11.41 16.89 21.27
C LEU A 698 -12.59 16.50 20.36
N HIS A 699 -13.58 17.37 20.19
CA HIS A 699 -14.73 17.08 19.33
C HIS A 699 -14.35 17.00 17.84
N MET A 700 -13.43 17.85 17.38
CA MET A 700 -12.89 17.77 16.02
C MET A 700 -12.17 16.44 15.79
N ALA A 701 -11.26 16.06 16.70
CA ALA A 701 -10.54 14.79 16.61
C ALA A 701 -11.49 13.58 16.66
N LEU A 702 -12.49 13.62 17.56
CA LEU A 702 -13.51 12.57 17.65
C LEU A 702 -14.30 12.45 16.36
N THR A 703 -14.75 13.56 15.78
CA THR A 703 -15.57 13.57 14.56
C THR A 703 -14.82 12.97 13.37
N GLU A 704 -13.55 13.35 13.18
CA GLU A 704 -12.74 12.84 12.07
C GLU A 704 -12.42 11.35 12.24
N LEU A 705 -12.05 10.91 13.44
CA LEU A 705 -11.77 9.50 13.71
C LEU A 705 -13.04 8.64 13.63
N CYS A 706 -14.17 9.14 14.13
CA CYS A 706 -15.47 8.48 14.01
C CYS A 706 -15.90 8.35 12.54
N TYR A 707 -15.65 9.36 11.71
CA TYR A 707 -15.87 9.25 10.27
C TYR A 707 -15.09 8.06 9.69
N ALA A 708 -13.81 7.92 10.03
CA ALA A 708 -12.97 6.82 9.55
C ALA A 708 -13.47 5.44 10.04
N ILE A 709 -13.83 5.31 11.32
CA ILE A 709 -14.36 4.06 11.89
C ILE A 709 -15.72 3.69 11.25
N ASN A 710 -16.52 4.70 10.91
CA ASN A 710 -17.85 4.50 10.35
C ASN A 710 -17.86 4.30 8.82
N HIS A 711 -16.73 4.60 8.16
CA HIS A 711 -16.59 4.68 6.72
C HIS A 711 -17.02 3.41 5.97
N THR A 712 -16.56 2.24 6.44
CA THR A 712 -16.95 0.93 5.90
C THR A 712 -17.54 0.04 7.00
N PRO A 713 -18.63 -0.70 6.73
CA PRO A 713 -19.20 -1.62 7.72
C PRO A 713 -18.27 -2.81 8.01
N SER A 714 -17.54 -3.28 7.00
CA SER A 714 -16.71 -4.48 7.08
C SER A 714 -15.51 -4.41 6.15
N ILE A 715 -14.37 -4.95 6.59
CA ILE A 715 -13.14 -5.09 5.83
C ILE A 715 -12.88 -6.59 5.64
N HIS A 716 -12.70 -7.02 4.40
CA HIS A 716 -12.37 -8.40 4.07
C HIS A 716 -10.85 -8.49 3.84
N VAL A 717 -10.16 -9.28 4.67
CA VAL A 717 -8.71 -9.51 4.55
C VAL A 717 -8.48 -11.02 4.56
N TRP A 718 -7.93 -11.53 3.46
CA TRP A 718 -7.84 -12.96 3.21
C TRP A 718 -9.22 -13.62 3.36
N ASP A 719 -9.39 -14.56 4.29
CA ASP A 719 -10.66 -15.25 4.56
C ASP A 719 -11.40 -14.72 5.80
N HIS A 720 -11.02 -13.54 6.31
CA HIS A 720 -11.55 -12.96 7.54
C HIS A 720 -12.29 -11.64 7.29
N THR A 721 -13.37 -11.43 8.04
CA THR A 721 -14.17 -10.21 8.02
C THR A 721 -13.99 -9.44 9.33
N PHE A 722 -13.52 -8.20 9.22
CA PHE A 722 -13.30 -7.29 10.35
C PHE A 722 -14.35 -6.20 10.33
N SER A 723 -14.96 -5.91 11.48
CA SER A 723 -15.98 -4.86 11.61
C SER A 723 -15.44 -3.72 12.48
N PRO A 724 -14.98 -2.58 11.91
CA PRO A 724 -14.33 -1.51 12.67
C PRO A 724 -15.15 -0.99 13.86
N ARG A 725 -16.49 -0.92 13.70
CA ARG A 725 -17.40 -0.44 14.74
C ARG A 725 -17.43 -1.33 15.98
N GLU A 726 -17.27 -2.65 15.82
CA GLU A 726 -17.28 -3.60 16.94
C GLU A 726 -16.06 -3.43 17.85
N TYR A 727 -14.89 -3.07 17.29
CA TYR A 727 -13.70 -2.75 18.09
C TYR A 727 -13.94 -1.54 19.00
N LEU A 728 -14.62 -0.50 18.49
CA LEU A 728 -14.99 0.66 19.27
C LEU A 728 -16.03 0.29 20.34
N THR A 729 -17.10 -0.44 19.99
CA THR A 729 -18.11 -0.91 20.94
C THR A 729 -17.49 -1.66 22.12
N GLN A 730 -16.61 -2.63 21.86
CA GLN A 730 -15.93 -3.40 22.91
C GLN A 730 -15.03 -2.53 23.79
N ASN A 731 -14.29 -1.59 23.19
CA ASN A 731 -13.44 -0.65 23.92
C ASN A 731 -14.25 0.30 24.81
N LEU A 732 -15.40 0.78 24.34
CA LEU A 732 -16.32 1.61 25.12
C LEU A 732 -16.97 0.83 26.25
N GLU A 733 -17.35 -0.43 26.00
CA GLU A 733 -17.93 -1.27 27.04
C GLU A 733 -16.94 -1.47 28.20
N SER A 734 -15.72 -1.90 27.88
CA SER A 734 -14.66 -2.10 28.88
C SER A 734 -14.33 -0.81 29.64
N ARG A 735 -14.25 0.32 28.92
CA ARG A 735 -13.94 1.62 29.53
C ARG A 735 -15.05 2.11 30.43
N PHE A 736 -16.31 2.05 30.00
CA PHE A 736 -17.42 2.54 30.80
C PHE A 736 -17.59 1.71 32.08
N ASN A 737 -17.42 0.39 32.01
CA ASN A 737 -17.41 -0.48 33.20
C ASN A 737 -16.35 -0.05 34.22
N LYS A 738 -15.10 0.14 33.76
CA LYS A 738 -13.97 0.60 34.61
C LYS A 738 -14.20 2.00 35.18
N SER A 739 -14.66 2.93 34.34
CA SER A 739 -14.95 4.31 34.77
C SER A 739 -16.02 4.35 35.85
N LEU A 740 -17.07 3.54 35.73
CA LEU A 740 -18.17 3.49 36.69
C LEU A 740 -17.70 3.02 38.08
N VAL A 741 -16.87 1.98 38.14
CA VAL A 741 -16.24 1.54 39.40
C VAL A 741 -15.29 2.61 39.94
N ASN A 742 -14.45 3.21 39.09
CA ASN A 742 -13.49 4.24 39.50
C ASN A 742 -14.18 5.50 40.06
N MET A 743 -15.30 5.94 39.47
CA MET A 743 -16.09 7.08 39.96
C MET A 743 -16.69 6.84 41.35
N THR A 744 -16.70 5.60 41.84
CA THR A 744 -17.11 5.29 43.22
C THR A 744 -16.08 5.75 44.26
N MET A 745 -14.83 6.00 43.83
CA MET A 745 -13.75 6.54 44.67
C MET A 745 -13.56 5.76 45.97
N TYR A 746 -13.78 4.43 45.94
CA TYR A 746 -13.64 3.60 47.12
C TYR A 746 -12.17 3.43 47.49
N ASN A 747 -11.79 3.86 48.69
CA ASN A 747 -10.45 3.67 49.22
C ASN A 747 -10.50 2.73 50.42
N GLU A 748 -9.85 1.57 50.29
CA GLU A 748 -9.87 0.53 51.33
C GLU A 748 -9.14 0.96 52.62
N GLN A 749 -8.15 1.84 52.52
CA GLN A 749 -7.36 2.33 53.67
C GLN A 749 -8.10 3.41 54.44
N THR A 750 -8.62 4.43 53.75
CA THR A 750 -9.34 5.54 54.39
C THR A 750 -10.80 5.22 54.67
N LYS A 751 -11.32 4.11 54.11
CA LYS A 751 -12.74 3.74 54.11
C LYS A 751 -13.63 4.85 53.55
N GLU A 752 -13.10 5.65 52.63
CA GLU A 752 -13.84 6.69 51.91
C GLU A 752 -14.54 6.08 50.69
N ILE A 753 -15.70 6.64 50.36
CA ILE A 753 -16.48 6.29 49.17
C ILE A 753 -17.23 7.54 48.69
N ALA A 754 -17.45 7.66 47.39
CA ALA A 754 -18.24 8.75 46.82
C ALA A 754 -19.68 8.71 47.36
N LYS A 755 -20.32 9.88 47.45
CA LYS A 755 -21.76 9.93 47.77
C LYS A 755 -22.56 9.37 46.59
N PRO A 756 -23.60 8.55 46.82
CA PRO A 756 -24.42 8.02 45.73
C PRO A 756 -25.00 9.11 44.80
N SER A 757 -25.32 10.29 45.34
CA SER A 757 -25.80 11.43 44.54
C SER A 757 -24.73 12.01 43.61
N GLU A 758 -23.47 12.07 44.06
CA GLU A 758 -22.35 12.58 43.26
C GLU A 758 -22.00 11.56 42.16
N LEU A 759 -21.92 10.28 42.53
CA LEU A 759 -21.72 9.19 41.57
C LEU A 759 -22.82 9.18 40.50
N LEU A 760 -24.10 9.29 40.89
CA LEU A 760 -25.22 9.27 39.94
C LEU A 760 -25.16 10.45 38.95
N ILE A 761 -24.73 11.64 39.40
CA ILE A 761 -24.57 12.80 38.52
C ILE A 761 -23.45 12.55 37.50
N SER A 762 -22.29 12.04 37.95
CA SER A 762 -21.18 11.70 37.05
C SER A 762 -21.55 10.59 36.07
N VAL A 763 -22.24 9.53 36.52
CA VAL A 763 -22.73 8.45 35.63
C VAL A 763 -23.70 9.00 34.58
N ARG A 764 -24.64 9.87 34.96
CA ARG A 764 -25.56 10.50 34.00
C ARG A 764 -24.82 11.38 33.00
N ALA A 765 -23.83 12.16 33.44
CA ALA A 765 -23.00 12.97 32.55
C ALA A 765 -22.24 12.09 31.55
N TYR A 766 -21.64 11.00 32.04
CA TYR A 766 -20.93 10.02 31.24
C TYR A 766 -21.85 9.37 30.18
N MET A 767 -23.02 8.90 30.59
CA MET A 767 -24.02 8.30 29.70
C MET A 767 -24.52 9.30 28.64
N ASN A 768 -24.71 10.58 29.00
CA ASN A 768 -25.12 11.60 28.03
C ASN A 768 -24.07 11.80 26.93
N VAL A 769 -22.78 11.84 27.30
CA VAL A 769 -21.69 11.93 26.32
C VAL A 769 -21.66 10.66 25.46
N LEU A 770 -21.74 9.47 26.07
CA LEU A 770 -21.75 8.23 25.32
C LEU A 770 -22.92 8.15 24.33
N GLN A 771 -24.13 8.54 24.75
CA GLN A 771 -25.30 8.59 23.88
C GLN A 771 -25.09 9.55 22.69
N SER A 772 -24.37 10.66 22.88
CA SER A 772 -24.08 11.60 21.80
C SER A 772 -23.19 10.99 20.69
N ILE A 773 -22.40 9.95 21.01
CA ILE A 773 -21.54 9.25 20.03
C ILE A 773 -22.37 8.60 18.92
N GLU A 774 -23.63 8.22 19.19
CA GLU A 774 -24.51 7.65 18.17
C GLU A 774 -24.71 8.59 16.97
N SER A 775 -24.58 9.91 17.18
CA SER A 775 -24.65 10.89 16.10
C SER A 775 -23.42 10.88 15.18
N HIS A 776 -22.31 10.29 15.63
CA HIS A 776 -21.03 10.24 14.92
C HIS A 776 -20.71 8.84 14.36
N VAL A 777 -21.09 7.77 15.07
CA VAL A 777 -20.88 6.38 14.67
C VAL A 777 -22.16 5.59 14.87
N HIS A 778 -22.53 4.76 13.89
CA HIS A 778 -23.69 3.88 13.99
C HIS A 778 -23.42 2.71 14.94
N ILE A 779 -23.49 2.98 16.25
CA ILE A 779 -23.39 2.01 17.35
C ILE A 779 -24.66 2.12 18.19
N ASP A 780 -25.16 1.00 18.67
CA ASP A 780 -26.26 0.97 19.65
C ASP A 780 -25.72 1.17 21.07
N MET A 781 -25.78 2.41 21.59
CA MET A 781 -25.36 2.70 22.97
C MET A 781 -26.35 2.17 24.00
N THR A 782 -27.61 1.94 23.63
CA THR A 782 -28.60 1.35 24.54
C THR A 782 -28.16 -0.05 24.93
N ARG A 783 -27.68 -0.85 23.97
CA ARG A 783 -27.10 -2.17 24.25
C ARG A 783 -25.88 -2.09 25.18
N VAL A 784 -24.95 -1.16 24.93
CA VAL A 784 -23.77 -0.93 25.78
C VAL A 784 -24.18 -0.59 27.22
N PHE A 785 -25.15 0.31 27.40
CA PHE A 785 -25.67 0.66 28.72
C PHE A 785 -26.34 -0.52 29.42
N ASN A 786 -27.19 -1.26 28.70
CA ASN A 786 -27.87 -2.43 29.27
C ASN A 786 -26.85 -3.47 29.75
N ASN A 787 -25.83 -3.77 28.94
CA ASN A 787 -24.78 -4.72 29.28
C ASN A 787 -24.07 -4.34 30.59
N ILE A 788 -23.67 -3.08 30.74
CA ILE A 788 -22.82 -2.64 31.86
C ILE A 788 -23.62 -2.34 33.10
N MET A 789 -24.71 -1.58 32.97
CA MET A 789 -25.52 -1.19 34.12
C MET A 789 -26.15 -2.41 34.78
N LEU A 790 -26.54 -3.43 34.01
CA LEU A 790 -27.07 -4.67 34.56
C LEU A 790 -26.00 -5.45 35.33
N GLN A 791 -24.78 -5.57 34.80
CA GLN A 791 -23.68 -6.22 35.52
C GLN A 791 -23.38 -5.53 36.84
N GLN A 792 -23.41 -4.19 36.86
CA GLN A 792 -23.14 -3.40 38.07
C GLN A 792 -24.18 -3.56 39.19
N THR A 793 -25.35 -4.16 38.90
CA THR A 793 -26.34 -4.56 39.91
C THR A 793 -26.00 -5.85 40.65
N GLN A 794 -25.09 -6.67 40.12
CA GLN A 794 -24.66 -7.94 40.71
C GLN A 794 -23.55 -7.71 41.74
N THR A 795 -23.16 -8.71 42.53
CA THR A 795 -22.01 -8.60 43.45
C THR A 795 -20.66 -8.58 42.72
N GLN A 796 -20.59 -9.26 41.58
CA GLN A 796 -19.44 -9.31 40.70
C GLN A 796 -19.88 -9.13 39.25
N ASP A 797 -19.04 -8.52 38.42
CA ASP A 797 -19.29 -8.38 36.99
C ASP A 797 -18.94 -9.67 36.21
N SER A 798 -19.09 -9.67 34.88
CA SER A 798 -18.80 -10.85 34.05
C SER A 798 -17.33 -11.28 34.05
N HIS A 799 -16.42 -10.46 34.58
CA HIS A 799 -15.00 -10.75 34.74
C HIS A 799 -14.62 -11.14 36.17
N GLY A 800 -15.59 -11.18 37.10
CA GLY A 800 -15.37 -11.50 38.51
C GLY A 800 -14.94 -10.31 39.36
N GLU A 801 -14.94 -9.10 38.81
CA GLU A 801 -14.52 -7.87 39.51
C GLU A 801 -15.64 -7.33 40.40
N LYS A 802 -15.25 -6.63 41.47
CA LYS A 802 -16.20 -6.04 42.44
C LYS A 802 -16.98 -4.88 41.80
N THR A 803 -18.30 -4.93 41.90
CA THR A 803 -19.21 -3.91 41.35
C THR A 803 -19.49 -2.80 42.36
N ILE A 804 -20.16 -1.73 41.91
CA ILE A 804 -20.71 -0.70 42.80
C ILE A 804 -21.65 -1.27 43.86
N THR A 805 -22.44 -2.29 43.51
CA THR A 805 -23.39 -2.90 44.45
C THR A 805 -22.64 -3.56 45.60
N PHE A 806 -21.57 -4.29 45.31
CA PHE A 806 -20.72 -4.86 46.35
C PHE A 806 -20.05 -3.76 47.20
N LEU A 807 -19.46 -2.76 46.56
CA LEU A 807 -18.71 -1.71 47.26
C LEU A 807 -19.59 -0.90 48.23
N TYR A 808 -20.77 -0.45 47.79
CA TYR A 808 -21.69 0.27 48.66
C TYR A 808 -22.29 -0.64 49.74
N THR A 809 -22.67 -1.87 49.42
CA THR A 809 -23.20 -2.83 50.42
C THR A 809 -22.20 -3.05 51.54
N ASN A 810 -20.94 -3.32 51.17
CA ASN A 810 -19.85 -3.51 52.12
C ASN A 810 -19.59 -2.23 52.93
N TRP A 811 -19.57 -1.06 52.31
CA TRP A 811 -19.33 0.21 53.01
C TRP A 811 -20.45 0.54 54.01
N TYR A 812 -21.72 0.36 53.64
CA TYR A 812 -22.85 0.61 54.54
C TYR A 812 -22.81 -0.30 55.77
N LEU A 813 -22.49 -1.58 55.59
CA LEU A 813 -22.40 -2.55 56.69
C LEU A 813 -21.18 -2.29 57.57
N GLU A 814 -19.98 -2.25 56.99
CA GLU A 814 -18.72 -2.27 57.73
C GLU A 814 -18.27 -0.91 58.24
N VAL A 815 -18.78 0.19 57.65
CA VAL A 815 -18.37 1.56 58.01
C VAL A 815 -19.51 2.32 58.66
N LEU A 816 -20.64 2.52 57.96
CA LEU A 816 -21.73 3.35 58.47
C LEU A 816 -22.44 2.70 59.66
N LEU A 817 -22.96 1.49 59.50
CA LEU A 817 -23.72 0.82 60.56
C LEU A 817 -22.84 0.37 61.73
N ARG A 818 -21.56 0.10 61.47
CA ARG A 818 -20.57 -0.12 62.53
C ARG A 818 -20.38 1.13 63.40
N LYS A 819 -20.30 2.32 62.81
CA LYS A 819 -20.24 3.59 63.55
C LYS A 819 -21.52 3.91 64.32
N VAL A 820 -22.67 3.48 63.81
CA VAL A 820 -23.95 3.54 64.55
C VAL A 820 -23.89 2.66 65.79
N SER A 821 -23.34 1.45 65.65
CA SER A 821 -23.20 0.50 66.78
C SER A 821 -22.20 0.95 67.84
N THR A 822 -21.28 1.87 67.51
CA THR A 822 -20.32 2.47 68.44
C THR A 822 -20.75 3.86 68.93
N ASP A 823 -22.04 4.20 68.83
CA ASP A 823 -22.64 5.47 69.30
C ASP A 823 -22.04 6.76 68.70
N HIS A 824 -21.40 6.68 67.53
CA HIS A 824 -20.90 7.86 66.80
C HIS A 824 -21.92 8.46 65.82
N ILE A 825 -23.00 7.73 65.49
CA ILE A 825 -24.02 8.12 64.52
C ILE A 825 -25.38 7.64 65.02
N VAL A 826 -26.43 8.47 64.91
CA VAL A 826 -27.79 8.13 65.31
C VAL A 826 -28.79 8.30 64.16
N TYR A 827 -29.84 7.47 64.12
CA TYR A 827 -30.93 7.67 63.18
C TYR A 827 -31.86 8.79 63.64
N SER A 828 -32.10 9.78 62.78
CA SER A 828 -33.05 10.88 63.03
C SER A 828 -34.32 10.68 62.22
N PRO A 829 -35.45 10.28 62.85
CA PRO A 829 -36.73 10.14 62.16
C PRO A 829 -37.21 11.46 61.56
N ARG A 830 -36.88 12.60 62.18
CA ARG A 830 -37.25 13.93 61.69
C ARG A 830 -36.57 14.29 60.37
N GLN A 831 -35.31 13.88 60.20
CA GLN A 831 -34.55 14.13 58.97
C GLN A 831 -34.60 12.95 57.98
N LYS A 832 -35.12 11.80 58.42
CA LYS A 832 -35.10 10.51 57.69
C LYS A 832 -33.69 10.12 57.25
N ALA A 833 -32.70 10.35 58.11
CA ALA A 833 -31.28 10.12 57.83
C ALA A 833 -30.50 9.72 59.09
N PHE A 834 -29.35 9.08 58.89
CA PHE A 834 -28.34 8.90 59.93
C PHE A 834 -27.50 10.18 60.07
N VAL A 835 -27.32 10.66 61.29
CA VAL A 835 -26.65 11.92 61.60
C VAL A 835 -25.54 11.65 62.61
N SER A 836 -24.35 12.20 62.35
CA SER A 836 -23.19 12.12 63.26
C SER A 836 -23.34 13.03 64.47
#